data_AF-A0A2H5XCR1-F1
#
_entry.id   AF-A0A2H5XCR1-F1
#
_cell.length_a   1.000
_cell.length_b   1.000
_cell.length_c   1.000
_cell.angle_alpha   90.00
_cell.angle_beta   90.00
_cell.angle_gamma   90.00
#
_symmetry.space_group_name_H-M   'P 1'
#
loop_
_entity.id
_entity.type
_entity.pdbx_description
1 polymer ?
#
loop_
_entity_poly.entity_id
_entity_poly.type
_entity_poly.pdbx_seq_one_letter_code
_entity_poly.pdbx_strand_id
1 'polypeptide(L)'
;MRSNSQRTTGVWAFVIAMTSAAMVHPSPRVELLPPNRSVTVSLRPGGALQVRLPALSPAAIYSLSVTVCNPSVLKGSHGETFVASPSVFNMEPQNFRPVRGAVHLALFRPNDRILLSKRLWWGDPSLFVHFQPKAAGDHYLELKALDGELKGAAQVSVQLLRLNLRPEEMTRIEREPNDTPEDANPMEIGKPVYGTGDDVDYLYNTDEGKNGWDWFTFEWRGEPKLVFFEVDLLDRDVITTLKLFKQEQTPDGKTRLVEYTQGKDPTEVRHDDQGDELLAWKFVTRVLTPGRYYLAVRPNHPVYTLRTAIYDVPPYLKPEQMGKATPEQIAAAARKAIAVAMRYMVDGGDSFFHNTPRKGGIRVRAENQTDETERCLTCHPGHFTMFSVLSAVKQGYPIANRSQFKWMMDKLYNAMAPFYGHEGAYWTRFDLAPANGVSRLGHMIVLYENYFSGRKTNFPAKAGGFPLLVYRGRDKLPQVGYDGNPKRNFEHDGNRPISDFRVACDSWVCFVEAYKRTGDEKWLKAAQHLESLIRTGRLKDTEDIVEQTKWALYMSDPRFGYVDRLRRDWDDLIEANVQELLRRQQDDGGWLTAEYLSNAHYFPAWELAEKVKKSDPSLVFFTAETVYVLAMALEHLGDIQKPSDILNDPRLAKAVRWILTEQKEFGAWLDQKGELFFTPYLETKWALILLSHLFPGEWSRTKELAQAKQVTPPQMDRLTYTELLDWLDGLWAPLNGRIVRTVLPLLKHDDPLIRQKAAAAIGQMACDTVVKDGLDEAVEPLIGLLTDDAKMVWRSAAWALRQLANNGIGVERIKAALSSDDPRVRRGATRVFLRYFYHLVDRKDIAERLCTLTQDDDPLVRVHALQSLWRWWYRTTDYALRRTIERAFLQLAAKEREPLVRLNIAQALHNILDENTVQFFNNWLRVVHLDEDKERAKQVRVEMVERPLARAVATTLRQCDDVGKETVLTAFGYFYLRGGVGNDYDFITFYDQQAAQELAEALLPLLDHPDTTLRLKATKAAVAARMAKDVRLVTKLMERLKDVDAGVRQAALQALRHPAFPADYRVFTPTVAQRSAQ
;
A
#
# COMPACT_ATOMS: atom_id res chain seq x y z
N MET A 1 -32.36 -18.41 -33.26
CA MET A 1 -32.67 -19.59 -34.10
C MET A 1 -31.38 -20.39 -34.30
N ARG A 2 -31.45 -21.70 -34.02
CA ARG A 2 -30.64 -22.85 -34.53
C ARG A 2 -29.12 -22.63 -34.73
N SER A 3 -28.29 -23.06 -33.76
CA SER A 3 -27.62 -24.38 -33.69
C SER A 3 -26.43 -24.54 -34.66
N ASN A 4 -25.21 -24.53 -34.13
CA ASN A 4 -24.32 -25.67 -34.31
C ASN A 4 -23.21 -25.68 -33.25
N SER A 5 -23.24 -26.76 -32.48
CA SER A 5 -22.26 -27.23 -31.52
C SER A 5 -21.03 -27.78 -32.25
N GLN A 6 -19.83 -27.43 -31.80
CA GLN A 6 -18.73 -28.39 -31.71
C GLN A 6 -17.70 -27.92 -30.68
N ARG A 7 -17.29 -28.91 -29.88
CA ARG A 7 -16.55 -28.81 -28.61
C ARG A 7 -15.06 -28.54 -28.84
N THR A 8 -14.46 -27.67 -28.04
CA THR A 8 -13.02 -27.67 -27.75
C THR A 8 -12.81 -27.59 -26.24
N THR A 9 -12.92 -28.73 -25.57
CA THR A 9 -12.41 -28.96 -24.23
C THR A 9 -10.99 -29.52 -24.34
N GLY A 10 -9.98 -28.65 -24.26
CA GLY A 10 -8.58 -29.03 -24.14
C GLY A 10 -8.15 -29.01 -22.68
N VAL A 11 -8.37 -30.11 -21.97
CA VAL A 11 -7.85 -30.34 -20.61
C VAL A 11 -6.43 -30.90 -20.75
N TRP A 12 -5.46 -30.19 -20.21
CA TRP A 12 -4.10 -30.69 -19.98
C TRP A 12 -4.14 -31.77 -18.90
N ALA A 13 -4.37 -33.02 -19.30
CA ALA A 13 -4.09 -34.19 -18.49
C ALA A 13 -2.74 -34.77 -18.94
N PHE A 14 -1.70 -34.56 -18.14
CA PHE A 14 -0.44 -35.31 -18.29
C PHE A 14 -0.71 -36.75 -17.83
N VAL A 15 -1.10 -37.61 -18.77
CA VAL A 15 -1.15 -39.07 -18.58
C VAL A 15 0.25 -39.60 -18.82
N ILE A 16 0.89 -40.14 -17.77
CA ILE A 16 2.09 -40.96 -17.91
C ILE A 16 1.65 -42.30 -18.51
N ALA A 17 1.87 -42.47 -19.82
CA ALA A 17 1.76 -43.77 -20.47
C ALA A 17 3.07 -44.54 -20.26
N MET A 18 3.02 -45.58 -19.42
CA MET A 18 4.09 -46.55 -19.29
C MET A 18 4.25 -47.34 -20.60
N THR A 19 5.40 -47.19 -21.26
CA THR A 19 5.92 -48.22 -22.16
C THR A 19 7.02 -48.97 -21.41
N SER A 20 6.79 -50.28 -21.27
CA SER A 20 7.64 -51.22 -20.57
C SER A 20 8.96 -51.44 -21.32
N ALA A 21 9.99 -50.71 -20.92
CA ALA A 21 11.35 -51.21 -20.90
C ALA A 21 11.84 -51.06 -19.46
N ALA A 22 12.11 -52.18 -18.79
CA ALA A 22 12.50 -52.21 -17.39
C ALA A 22 13.89 -51.57 -17.19
N MET A 23 13.94 -50.24 -17.18
CA MET A 23 14.92 -49.54 -16.39
C MET A 23 14.50 -49.72 -14.94
N VAL A 24 15.26 -50.53 -14.21
CA VAL A 24 15.16 -50.63 -12.76
C VAL A 24 15.48 -49.25 -12.20
N HIS A 25 14.45 -48.40 -12.03
CA HIS A 25 14.59 -47.20 -11.23
C HIS A 25 14.88 -47.70 -9.80
N PRO A 26 16.04 -47.36 -9.21
CA PRO A 26 16.32 -47.75 -7.84
C PRO A 26 15.19 -47.23 -6.95
N SER A 27 14.61 -48.10 -6.13
CA SER A 27 13.62 -47.70 -5.14
C SER A 27 14.18 -46.52 -4.33
N PRO A 28 13.39 -45.45 -4.10
CA PRO A 28 13.90 -44.28 -3.40
C PRO A 28 14.41 -44.70 -2.03
N ARG A 29 15.58 -44.20 -1.63
CA ARG A 29 16.13 -44.42 -0.29
C ARG A 29 15.14 -43.82 0.71
N VAL A 30 14.73 -44.62 1.70
CA VAL A 30 13.78 -44.21 2.74
C VAL A 30 14.54 -43.87 4.02
N GLU A 31 14.43 -42.63 4.47
CA GLU A 31 14.93 -42.15 5.76
C GLU A 31 13.77 -42.05 6.76
N LEU A 32 13.99 -42.35 8.04
CA LEU A 32 12.97 -42.24 9.08
C LEU A 32 13.13 -40.92 9.82
N LEU A 33 12.06 -40.12 9.90
CA LEU A 33 12.03 -38.93 10.75
C LEU A 33 11.66 -39.31 12.19
N PRO A 34 12.55 -39.10 13.18
CA PRO A 34 12.20 -39.33 14.58
C PRO A 34 11.13 -38.33 15.04
N PRO A 35 10.24 -38.70 15.97
CA PRO A 35 9.25 -37.79 16.52
C PRO A 35 9.90 -36.53 17.14
N ASN A 36 9.37 -35.34 16.82
CA ASN A 36 9.83 -34.05 17.34
C ASN A 36 11.34 -33.79 17.14
N ARG A 37 11.93 -34.29 16.06
CA ARG A 37 13.34 -34.02 15.69
C ARG A 37 13.43 -33.56 14.24
N SER A 38 14.56 -32.96 13.92
CA SER A 38 14.98 -32.71 12.53
C SER A 38 15.91 -33.80 12.03
N VAL A 39 15.87 -34.06 10.73
CA VAL A 39 16.85 -34.88 10.02
C VAL A 39 17.36 -34.09 8.83
N THR A 40 18.67 -34.07 8.63
CA THR A 40 19.29 -33.53 7.41
C THR A 40 19.66 -34.67 6.47
N VAL A 41 19.15 -34.61 5.25
CA VAL A 41 19.38 -35.61 4.20
C VAL A 41 20.14 -34.99 3.04
N SER A 42 20.97 -35.79 2.37
CA SER A 42 21.73 -35.34 1.20
C SER A 42 21.07 -35.83 -0.09
N LEU A 43 20.56 -34.89 -0.90
CA LEU A 43 19.94 -35.15 -2.18
C LEU A 43 20.94 -34.89 -3.31
N ARG A 44 21.29 -35.94 -4.06
CA ARG A 44 22.22 -35.84 -5.20
C ARG A 44 21.49 -35.36 -6.46
N PRO A 45 22.19 -34.73 -7.42
CA PRO A 45 21.63 -34.42 -8.75
C PRO A 45 20.98 -35.65 -9.40
N GLY A 46 19.76 -35.48 -9.95
CA GLY A 46 18.97 -36.57 -10.56
C GLY A 46 18.45 -37.64 -9.58
N GLY A 47 18.74 -37.51 -8.28
CA GLY A 47 18.31 -38.45 -7.25
C GLY A 47 16.90 -38.19 -6.73
N ALA A 48 16.32 -39.21 -6.11
CA ALA A 48 15.09 -39.11 -5.32
C ALA A 48 15.28 -39.78 -3.95
N LEU A 49 14.62 -39.23 -2.94
CA LEU A 49 14.64 -39.71 -1.56
C LEU A 49 13.23 -39.60 -0.98
N GLN A 50 12.85 -40.54 -0.12
CA GLN A 50 11.64 -40.44 0.68
C GLN A 50 11.99 -40.36 2.16
N VAL A 51 11.28 -39.50 2.89
CA VAL A 51 11.34 -39.41 4.35
C VAL A 51 10.00 -39.91 4.89
N ARG A 52 10.02 -41.04 5.60
CA ARG A 52 8.84 -41.57 6.29
C ARG A 52 8.62 -40.75 7.56
N LEU A 53 7.44 -40.13 7.64
CA LEU A 53 7.00 -39.41 8.83
C LEU A 53 6.56 -40.40 9.92
N PRO A 54 6.67 -40.04 11.22
CA PRO A 54 6.16 -40.89 12.30
C PRO A 54 4.64 -41.06 12.18
N ALA A 55 4.06 -42.01 12.92
CA ALA A 55 2.62 -42.22 12.92
C ALA A 55 1.88 -40.95 13.38
N LEU A 56 1.12 -40.34 12.46
CA LEU A 56 0.41 -39.07 12.69
C LEU A 56 -1.04 -39.32 13.12
N SER A 57 -1.53 -38.50 14.05
CA SER A 57 -2.90 -38.57 14.58
C SER A 57 -3.79 -37.51 13.91
N PRO A 58 -4.99 -37.87 13.43
CA PRO A 58 -5.98 -36.90 12.96
C PRO A 58 -6.47 -35.92 14.01
N ALA A 59 -6.25 -36.21 15.31
CA ALA A 59 -6.63 -35.34 16.42
C ALA A 59 -5.53 -34.34 16.82
N ALA A 60 -4.47 -34.21 16.02
CA ALA A 60 -3.36 -33.31 16.30
C ALA A 60 -2.96 -32.50 15.06
N ILE A 61 -2.41 -31.31 15.29
CA ILE A 61 -1.80 -30.47 14.25
C ILE A 61 -0.27 -30.54 14.43
N TYR A 62 0.43 -30.55 13.30
CA TYR A 62 1.88 -30.63 13.24
C TYR A 62 2.44 -29.47 12.43
N SER A 63 3.54 -28.87 12.86
CA SER A 63 4.33 -27.96 12.02
C SER A 63 5.34 -28.78 11.22
N LEU A 64 5.32 -28.63 9.89
CA LEU A 64 6.26 -29.26 8.97
C LEU A 64 7.16 -28.20 8.33
N SER A 65 8.45 -28.29 8.59
CA SER A 65 9.47 -27.43 7.97
C SER A 65 10.36 -28.26 7.06
N VAL A 66 10.57 -27.81 5.82
CA VAL A 66 11.53 -28.42 4.88
C VAL A 66 12.38 -27.34 4.26
N THR A 67 13.70 -27.42 4.41
CA THR A 67 14.61 -26.36 3.98
C THR A 67 15.87 -26.92 3.34
N VAL A 68 16.26 -26.35 2.20
CA VAL A 68 17.59 -26.56 1.63
C VAL A 68 18.59 -25.65 2.36
N CYS A 69 19.44 -26.23 3.19
CA CYS A 69 20.39 -25.50 4.05
C CYS A 69 21.52 -24.80 3.27
N ASN A 70 21.81 -25.26 2.05
CA ASN A 70 22.83 -24.71 1.16
C ASN A 70 22.22 -24.20 -0.16
N PRO A 71 21.36 -23.17 -0.14
CA PRO A 71 20.54 -22.78 -1.29
C PRO A 71 21.34 -22.33 -2.53
N SER A 72 22.63 -22.03 -2.40
CA SER A 72 23.52 -21.71 -3.53
C SER A 72 23.71 -22.87 -4.53
N VAL A 73 23.43 -24.11 -4.12
CA VAL A 73 23.46 -25.29 -5.01
C VAL A 73 22.22 -25.42 -5.88
N LEU A 74 21.13 -24.72 -5.54
CA LEU A 74 19.89 -24.72 -6.29
C LEU A 74 20.02 -23.81 -7.52
N LYS A 75 19.54 -24.29 -8.67
CA LYS A 75 19.21 -23.44 -9.81
C LYS A 75 17.73 -23.10 -9.80
N GLY A 76 17.33 -22.24 -10.73
CA GLY A 76 15.95 -21.91 -11.03
C GLY A 76 15.84 -21.67 -12.51
N SER A 77 16.23 -22.64 -13.35
CA SER A 77 16.29 -22.41 -14.78
C SER A 77 14.90 -22.09 -15.34
N HIS A 78 14.89 -21.07 -16.18
CA HIS A 78 13.75 -20.66 -16.98
C HIS A 78 13.94 -21.22 -18.39
N GLY A 79 12.88 -21.76 -19.02
CA GLY A 79 12.92 -22.07 -20.46
C GLY A 79 13.12 -20.79 -21.27
N GLU A 80 13.86 -20.85 -22.38
CA GLU A 80 14.24 -19.75 -23.30
C GLU A 80 13.63 -18.38 -22.94
N THR A 81 14.42 -17.54 -22.28
CA THR A 81 13.96 -16.39 -21.50
C THR A 81 13.71 -15.16 -22.35
N PHE A 82 12.47 -14.67 -22.35
CA PHE A 82 12.14 -13.29 -22.71
C PHE A 82 12.09 -12.46 -21.41
N VAL A 83 12.82 -11.34 -21.33
CA VAL A 83 12.57 -10.37 -20.25
C VAL A 83 11.27 -9.69 -20.61
N ALA A 84 10.19 -10.13 -19.98
CA ALA A 84 8.87 -9.59 -20.30
C ALA A 84 8.88 -8.08 -20.14
N SER A 85 8.13 -7.46 -21.04
CA SER A 85 7.83 -6.04 -20.96
C SER A 85 7.16 -5.76 -19.61
N PRO A 86 7.54 -4.68 -18.89
CA PRO A 86 6.94 -4.27 -17.62
C PRO A 86 5.45 -3.85 -17.75
N SER A 87 4.81 -4.21 -18.87
CA SER A 87 3.53 -3.74 -19.43
C SER A 87 2.36 -3.76 -18.46
N VAL A 88 2.41 -4.55 -17.40
CA VAL A 88 1.58 -4.40 -16.22
C VAL A 88 2.24 -5.20 -15.08
N PHE A 89 2.05 -4.79 -13.83
CA PHE A 89 2.10 -5.70 -12.67
C PHE A 89 1.00 -6.81 -12.71
N ASN A 90 0.46 -7.08 -13.91
CA ASN A 90 -0.55 -8.05 -14.34
C ASN A 90 -0.14 -8.60 -15.71
N MET A 91 0.81 -9.51 -15.67
CA MET A 91 1.47 -10.06 -16.85
C MET A 91 0.48 -10.71 -17.83
N GLU A 92 0.76 -10.58 -19.14
CA GLU A 92 0.22 -11.50 -20.14
C GLU A 92 0.79 -12.91 -19.85
N PRO A 93 -0.04 -13.91 -19.53
CA PRO A 93 0.43 -15.23 -19.09
C PRO A 93 1.37 -15.93 -20.08
N GLN A 94 1.24 -15.62 -21.38
CA GLN A 94 2.12 -16.15 -22.43
C GLN A 94 3.58 -15.68 -22.35
N ASN A 95 3.87 -14.57 -21.66
CA ASN A 95 5.19 -13.95 -21.66
C ASN A 95 6.13 -14.52 -20.59
N PHE A 96 5.68 -15.49 -19.78
CA PHE A 96 6.50 -16.11 -18.76
C PHE A 96 6.31 -17.62 -18.68
N ARG A 97 7.40 -18.30 -18.35
CA ARG A 97 7.40 -19.74 -18.09
C ARG A 97 7.65 -20.00 -16.61
N PRO A 98 6.96 -20.99 -16.00
CA PRO A 98 7.20 -21.38 -14.62
C PRO A 98 8.67 -21.69 -14.38
N VAL A 99 9.19 -21.30 -13.20
CA VAL A 99 10.50 -21.78 -12.76
C VAL A 99 10.43 -23.30 -12.69
N ARG A 100 11.38 -24.00 -13.32
CA ARG A 100 11.37 -25.47 -13.34
C ARG A 100 11.46 -26.06 -11.92
N GLY A 101 12.11 -25.33 -11.02
CA GLY A 101 12.43 -25.78 -9.66
C GLY A 101 13.66 -26.68 -9.66
N ALA A 102 14.44 -26.66 -8.59
CA ALA A 102 15.58 -27.55 -8.44
C ALA A 102 15.23 -28.86 -7.71
N VAL A 103 14.34 -28.77 -6.72
CA VAL A 103 13.85 -29.92 -5.95
C VAL A 103 12.33 -29.91 -5.97
N HIS A 104 11.72 -31.01 -6.41
CA HIS A 104 10.30 -31.24 -6.25
C HIS A 104 10.06 -31.92 -4.89
N LEU A 105 9.19 -31.32 -4.10
CA LEU A 105 8.75 -31.81 -2.79
C LEU A 105 7.30 -32.24 -2.89
N ALA A 106 6.97 -33.44 -2.43
CA ALA A 106 5.58 -33.91 -2.34
C ALA A 106 5.32 -34.64 -1.02
N LEU A 107 4.29 -34.22 -0.30
CA LEU A 107 3.75 -34.94 0.86
C LEU A 107 2.56 -35.77 0.41
N PHE A 108 2.57 -37.07 0.74
CA PHE A 108 1.49 -37.97 0.37
C PHE A 108 1.31 -39.10 1.38
N ARG A 109 0.17 -39.78 1.26
CA ARG A 109 -0.11 -41.06 1.91
C ARG A 109 -0.22 -42.15 0.83
N PRO A 110 0.31 -43.37 1.04
CA PRO A 110 0.20 -44.43 0.03
C PRO A 110 -1.27 -44.71 -0.32
N ASN A 111 -1.57 -44.80 -1.62
CA ASN A 111 -2.91 -44.98 -2.17
C ASN A 111 -3.90 -43.81 -1.95
N ASP A 112 -3.41 -42.66 -1.49
CA ASP A 112 -4.17 -41.41 -1.39
C ASP A 112 -3.72 -40.42 -2.48
N ARG A 113 -4.40 -39.28 -2.60
CA ARG A 113 -3.93 -38.16 -3.41
C ARG A 113 -2.70 -37.50 -2.78
N ILE A 114 -1.93 -36.77 -3.58
CA ILE A 114 -0.90 -35.85 -3.06
C ILE A 114 -1.59 -34.83 -2.16
N LEU A 115 -1.07 -34.68 -0.94
CA LEU A 115 -1.64 -33.81 0.08
C LEU A 115 -1.08 -32.38 -0.03
N LEU A 116 0.19 -32.25 -0.43
CA LEU A 116 0.90 -30.98 -0.60
C LEU A 116 2.05 -31.19 -1.58
N SER A 117 2.34 -30.20 -2.43
CA SER A 117 3.47 -30.26 -3.36
C SER A 117 4.07 -28.89 -3.61
N LYS A 118 5.39 -28.79 -3.63
CA LYS A 118 6.10 -27.53 -3.88
C LYS A 118 7.40 -27.74 -4.64
N ARG A 119 7.82 -26.73 -5.41
CA ARG A 119 9.12 -26.68 -6.09
C ARG A 119 10.06 -25.76 -5.31
N LEU A 120 11.19 -26.28 -4.85
CA LEU A 120 12.23 -25.51 -4.16
C LEU A 120 13.33 -25.08 -5.14
N TRP A 121 13.78 -23.84 -5.03
CA TRP A 121 14.84 -23.24 -5.87
C TRP A 121 15.55 -22.10 -5.13
N TRP A 122 16.57 -21.47 -5.72
CA TRP A 122 17.41 -20.50 -4.99
C TRP A 122 16.61 -19.31 -4.40
N GLY A 123 15.51 -18.92 -5.06
CA GLY A 123 14.60 -17.85 -4.67
C GLY A 123 13.51 -18.29 -3.68
N ASP A 124 13.23 -19.59 -3.61
CA ASP A 124 12.30 -20.19 -2.65
C ASP A 124 12.84 -21.55 -2.15
N PRO A 125 13.80 -21.54 -1.21
CA PRO A 125 14.53 -22.75 -0.82
C PRO A 125 13.86 -23.56 0.29
N SER A 126 12.66 -23.18 0.74
CA SER A 126 12.00 -23.84 1.86
C SER A 126 10.48 -23.93 1.75
N LEU A 127 9.89 -24.69 2.67
CA LEU A 127 8.46 -24.85 2.89
C LEU A 127 8.22 -24.87 4.41
N PHE A 128 7.24 -24.11 4.87
CA PHE A 128 6.67 -24.24 6.21
C PHE A 128 5.14 -24.31 6.12
N VAL A 129 4.53 -25.36 6.66
CA VAL A 129 3.06 -25.47 6.77
C VAL A 129 2.67 -26.06 8.12
N HIS A 130 1.46 -25.76 8.56
CA HIS A 130 0.78 -26.62 9.52
C HIS A 130 0.04 -27.72 8.78
N PHE A 131 0.06 -28.93 9.31
CA PHE A 131 -0.51 -30.11 8.69
C PHE A 131 -1.38 -30.87 9.68
N GLN A 132 -2.58 -31.26 9.25
CA GLN A 132 -3.45 -32.17 9.99
C GLN A 132 -3.84 -33.36 9.10
N PRO A 133 -3.41 -34.59 9.41
CA PRO A 133 -3.76 -35.75 8.61
C PRO A 133 -5.26 -36.05 8.72
N LYS A 134 -5.93 -36.33 7.60
CA LYS A 134 -7.36 -36.71 7.61
C LYS A 134 -7.59 -38.11 8.18
N ALA A 135 -6.58 -38.98 8.13
CA ALA A 135 -6.64 -40.35 8.62
C ALA A 135 -5.29 -40.80 9.18
N ALA A 136 -5.31 -41.73 10.14
CA ALA A 136 -4.10 -42.30 10.72
C ALA A 136 -3.34 -43.18 9.70
N GLY A 137 -2.02 -43.24 9.84
CA GLY A 137 -1.17 -44.11 9.02
C GLY A 137 0.15 -43.46 8.62
N ASP A 138 0.92 -44.19 7.81
CA ASP A 138 2.21 -43.72 7.30
C ASP A 138 2.02 -42.60 6.27
N HIS A 139 2.75 -41.51 6.48
CA HIS A 139 2.87 -40.40 5.54
C HIS A 139 4.32 -40.30 5.08
N TYR A 140 4.53 -39.91 3.83
CA TYR A 140 5.85 -39.83 3.22
C TYR A 140 6.06 -38.45 2.59
N LEU A 141 7.24 -37.90 2.82
CA LEU A 141 7.74 -36.72 2.13
C LEU A 141 8.75 -37.17 1.06
N GLU A 142 8.40 -37.00 -0.21
CA GLU A 142 9.31 -37.26 -1.34
C GLU A 142 10.06 -35.98 -1.71
N LEU A 143 11.37 -36.13 -1.90
CA LEU A 143 12.29 -35.10 -2.38
C LEU A 143 12.94 -35.62 -3.66
N LYS A 144 12.70 -34.94 -4.78
CA LYS A 144 13.23 -35.33 -6.10
C LYS A 144 14.04 -34.18 -6.71
N ALA A 145 15.32 -34.42 -6.98
CA ALA A 145 16.15 -33.48 -7.71
C ALA A 145 15.75 -33.49 -9.18
N LEU A 146 15.55 -32.30 -9.76
CA LEU A 146 15.25 -32.16 -11.18
C LEU A 146 16.54 -32.09 -12.00
N ASP A 147 16.55 -32.79 -13.14
CA ASP A 147 17.76 -32.99 -13.94
C ASP A 147 18.38 -31.68 -14.41
N GLY A 148 19.66 -31.49 -14.08
CA GLY A 148 20.45 -30.31 -14.43
C GLY A 148 20.25 -29.09 -13.52
N GLU A 149 19.32 -29.16 -12.55
CA GLU A 149 18.94 -28.02 -11.70
C GLU A 149 19.69 -27.94 -10.36
N LEU A 150 20.53 -28.92 -10.06
CA LEU A 150 21.44 -28.90 -8.92
C LEU A 150 22.89 -28.75 -9.38
N LYS A 151 23.60 -27.75 -8.83
CA LYS A 151 25.06 -27.57 -9.05
C LYS A 151 25.90 -28.59 -8.26
N GLY A 152 25.30 -29.22 -7.25
CA GLY A 152 25.93 -30.19 -6.34
C GLY A 152 24.89 -30.82 -5.42
N ALA A 153 25.32 -31.57 -4.41
CA ALA A 153 24.39 -32.19 -3.47
C ALA A 153 23.68 -31.14 -2.60
N ALA A 154 22.35 -31.19 -2.57
CA ALA A 154 21.52 -30.38 -1.69
C ALA A 154 21.44 -31.02 -0.30
N GLN A 155 21.69 -30.23 0.74
CA GLN A 155 21.47 -30.63 2.13
C GLN A 155 20.07 -30.16 2.52
N VAL A 156 19.15 -31.09 2.72
CA VAL A 156 17.74 -30.78 3.00
C VAL A 156 17.44 -31.16 4.44
N SER A 157 17.09 -30.18 5.26
CA SER A 157 16.60 -30.39 6.62
C SER A 157 15.08 -30.57 6.58
N VAL A 158 14.59 -31.61 7.25
CA VAL A 158 13.16 -31.89 7.45
C VAL A 158 12.91 -31.91 8.95
N GLN A 159 11.94 -31.12 9.42
CA GLN A 159 11.53 -31.06 10.83
C GLN A 159 10.02 -31.21 10.92
N LEU A 160 9.56 -32.04 11.87
CA LEU A 160 8.15 -32.18 12.20
C LEU A 160 7.97 -32.00 13.71
N LEU A 161 7.12 -31.07 14.10
CA LEU A 161 6.81 -30.76 15.50
C LEU A 161 5.32 -30.96 15.75
N ARG A 162 4.95 -31.76 16.74
CA ARG A 162 3.56 -31.84 17.19
C ARG A 162 3.21 -30.62 18.02
N LEU A 163 2.17 -29.88 17.64
CA LEU A 163 1.71 -28.73 18.40
C LEU A 163 0.98 -29.17 19.68
N ASN A 164 1.24 -28.46 20.77
CA ASN A 164 0.57 -28.65 22.05
C ASN A 164 -0.70 -27.79 22.10
N LEU A 165 -1.77 -28.27 21.45
CA LEU A 165 -3.05 -27.58 21.35
C LEU A 165 -4.13 -28.36 22.11
N ARG A 166 -5.01 -27.64 22.80
CA ARG A 166 -6.30 -28.19 23.23
C ARG A 166 -7.24 -28.36 22.02
N PRO A 167 -8.23 -29.26 22.08
CA PRO A 167 -9.16 -29.48 20.96
C PRO A 167 -9.85 -28.20 20.46
N GLU A 168 -10.24 -27.30 21.36
CA GLU A 168 -10.87 -26.03 21.04
C GLU A 168 -9.93 -25.00 20.39
N GLU A 169 -8.61 -25.19 20.52
CA GLU A 169 -7.60 -24.31 19.92
C GLU A 169 -7.29 -24.68 18.47
N MET A 170 -7.64 -25.90 18.04
CA MET A 170 -7.34 -26.39 16.68
C MET A 170 -8.03 -25.57 15.58
N THR A 171 -9.18 -24.94 15.87
CA THR A 171 -9.89 -24.04 14.94
C THR A 171 -9.20 -22.70 14.74
N ARG A 172 -8.17 -22.40 15.53
CA ARG A 172 -7.42 -21.14 15.52
C ARG A 172 -6.11 -21.22 14.72
N ILE A 173 -5.80 -22.39 14.17
CA ILE A 173 -4.61 -22.64 13.36
C ILE A 173 -5.09 -23.11 11.98
N GLU A 174 -4.71 -22.40 10.93
CA GLU A 174 -4.87 -22.87 9.55
C GLU A 174 -3.97 -24.09 9.34
N ARG A 175 -4.44 -25.06 8.56
CA ARG A 175 -3.74 -26.32 8.31
C ARG A 175 -4.11 -26.98 6.99
N GLU A 176 -3.09 -27.59 6.39
CA GLU A 176 -3.16 -28.35 5.17
C GLU A 176 -3.65 -29.79 5.38
N PRO A 177 -4.37 -30.38 4.39
CA PRO A 177 -4.86 -29.74 3.16
C PRO A 177 -6.10 -28.86 3.40
N ASN A 178 -6.18 -27.68 2.77
CA ASN A 178 -7.37 -26.81 2.81
C ASN A 178 -7.69 -26.07 1.49
N ASP A 179 -7.07 -26.49 0.37
CA ASP A 179 -7.21 -25.89 -0.98
C ASP A 179 -8.62 -25.88 -1.59
N THR A 180 -9.58 -26.60 -0.97
CA THR A 180 -10.93 -26.79 -1.51
C THR A 180 -12.01 -26.57 -0.45
N PRO A 181 -13.25 -26.19 -0.83
CA PRO A 181 -14.35 -26.07 0.12
C PRO A 181 -14.65 -27.36 0.90
N GLU A 182 -14.40 -28.52 0.30
CA GLU A 182 -14.57 -29.83 0.94
C GLU A 182 -13.56 -30.06 2.08
N ASP A 183 -12.38 -29.45 1.96
CA ASP A 183 -11.31 -29.51 2.94
C ASP A 183 -11.28 -28.32 3.91
N ALA A 184 -12.27 -27.43 3.84
CA ALA A 184 -12.31 -26.19 4.58
C ALA A 184 -12.06 -26.38 6.08
N ASN A 185 -11.13 -25.59 6.62
CA ASN A 185 -10.81 -25.56 8.03
C ASN A 185 -11.99 -24.95 8.84
N PRO A 186 -12.48 -25.59 9.91
CA PRO A 186 -13.43 -24.94 10.80
C PRO A 186 -12.77 -23.73 11.49
N MET A 187 -13.51 -22.62 11.57
CA MET A 187 -13.12 -21.40 12.26
C MET A 187 -14.23 -20.88 13.20
N GLU A 188 -13.87 -19.99 14.12
CA GLU A 188 -14.82 -19.32 15.03
C GLU A 188 -14.79 -17.80 14.80
N ILE A 189 -15.95 -17.19 14.55
CA ILE A 189 -16.06 -15.74 14.39
C ILE A 189 -15.78 -15.05 15.74
N GLY A 190 -14.92 -14.03 15.69
CA GLY A 190 -14.44 -13.26 16.84
C GLY A 190 -13.07 -13.71 17.36
N LYS A 191 -12.53 -14.84 16.88
CA LYS A 191 -11.20 -15.33 17.24
C LYS A 191 -10.25 -15.28 16.04
N PRO A 192 -8.99 -14.87 16.22
CA PRO A 192 -8.03 -14.87 15.13
C PRO A 192 -7.65 -16.32 14.75
N VAL A 193 -7.43 -16.53 13.45
CA VAL A 193 -6.82 -17.74 12.91
C VAL A 193 -5.42 -17.40 12.41
N TYR A 194 -4.42 -18.14 12.88
CA TYR A 194 -3.02 -17.98 12.49
C TYR A 194 -2.71 -18.96 11.36
N GLY A 195 -2.22 -18.45 10.22
CA GLY A 195 -2.03 -19.29 9.03
C GLY A 195 -0.81 -18.97 8.20
N THR A 196 -0.55 -19.85 7.25
CA THR A 196 0.60 -19.80 6.35
C THR A 196 0.19 -20.21 4.93
N GLY A 197 0.57 -19.39 3.95
CA GLY A 197 0.46 -19.73 2.52
C GLY A 197 1.84 -19.89 1.90
N ASP A 198 2.70 -20.72 2.51
CA ASP A 198 4.03 -21.06 1.97
C ASP A 198 4.00 -22.35 1.11
N ASP A 199 2.83 -22.91 0.88
CA ASP A 199 2.51 -23.99 -0.06
C ASP A 199 2.66 -23.54 -1.53
N VAL A 200 2.50 -22.23 -1.81
CA VAL A 200 2.78 -21.60 -3.10
C VAL A 200 4.22 -21.07 -3.23
N ASP A 201 4.65 -20.78 -4.46
CA ASP A 201 5.97 -20.20 -4.72
C ASP A 201 6.07 -18.78 -4.12
N TYR A 202 7.11 -18.57 -3.31
CA TYR A 202 7.32 -17.33 -2.58
C TYR A 202 7.66 -16.14 -3.47
N LEU A 203 8.56 -16.35 -4.44
CA LEU A 203 9.19 -15.26 -5.20
C LEU A 203 8.45 -15.00 -6.52
N TYR A 204 8.01 -16.06 -7.21
CA TYR A 204 7.49 -16.01 -8.56
C TYR A 204 6.43 -17.09 -8.86
N ASN A 205 5.24 -16.96 -8.24
CA ASN A 205 4.12 -17.88 -8.48
C ASN A 205 3.43 -17.64 -9.83
N THR A 206 3.80 -18.40 -10.87
CA THR A 206 3.16 -18.33 -12.19
C THR A 206 1.74 -18.90 -12.24
N ASP A 207 1.32 -19.61 -11.20
CA ASP A 207 -0.02 -20.22 -11.09
C ASP A 207 -0.97 -19.37 -10.23
N GLU A 208 -0.59 -18.12 -9.93
CA GLU A 208 -1.40 -17.19 -9.15
C GLU A 208 -2.84 -17.09 -9.67
N GLY A 209 -3.81 -17.21 -8.76
CA GLY A 209 -5.24 -17.22 -9.07
C GLY A 209 -5.80 -18.59 -9.42
N LYS A 210 -4.95 -19.60 -9.61
CA LYS A 210 -5.36 -21.01 -9.76
C LYS A 210 -5.07 -21.86 -8.51
N ASN A 211 -4.11 -21.47 -7.68
CA ASN A 211 -3.70 -22.17 -6.46
C ASN A 211 -3.57 -21.23 -5.25
N GLY A 212 -3.30 -21.80 -4.06
CA GLY A 212 -3.06 -21.08 -2.81
C GLY A 212 -4.33 -20.49 -2.21
N TRP A 213 -5.43 -21.26 -2.21
CA TRP A 213 -6.71 -20.86 -1.63
C TRP A 213 -6.95 -21.60 -0.32
N ASP A 214 -6.90 -20.88 0.79
CA ASP A 214 -7.19 -21.45 2.10
C ASP A 214 -8.70 -21.30 2.36
N TRP A 215 -9.40 -22.43 2.45
CA TRP A 215 -10.84 -22.44 2.74
C TRP A 215 -11.11 -22.59 4.22
N PHE A 216 -12.06 -21.80 4.72
CA PHE A 216 -12.58 -21.87 6.08
C PHE A 216 -14.10 -22.06 6.10
N THR A 217 -14.64 -22.69 7.14
CA THR A 217 -16.08 -22.86 7.32
C THR A 217 -16.54 -22.55 8.74
N PHE A 218 -17.73 -21.97 8.87
CA PHE A 218 -18.36 -21.68 10.15
C PHE A 218 -19.90 -21.63 10.02
N GLU A 219 -20.59 -21.70 11.14
CA GLU A 219 -22.06 -21.63 11.20
C GLU A 219 -22.48 -20.44 12.07
N TRP A 220 -23.30 -19.54 11.51
CA TRP A 220 -23.91 -18.45 12.25
C TRP A 220 -25.32 -18.84 12.67
N ARG A 221 -25.60 -18.78 13.98
CA ARG A 221 -26.92 -19.11 14.55
C ARG A 221 -27.60 -17.92 15.24
N GLY A 222 -26.89 -16.80 15.37
CA GLY A 222 -27.36 -15.62 16.09
C GLY A 222 -28.27 -14.70 15.26
N GLU A 223 -28.71 -13.63 15.90
CA GLU A 223 -29.34 -12.49 15.22
C GLU A 223 -28.40 -11.85 14.19
N PRO A 224 -28.91 -11.02 13.25
CA PRO A 224 -28.06 -10.34 12.29
C PRO A 224 -26.98 -9.47 12.95
N LYS A 225 -25.72 -9.64 12.51
CA LYS A 225 -24.57 -8.85 12.96
C LYS A 225 -23.74 -8.40 11.77
N LEU A 226 -23.21 -7.18 11.84
CA LEU A 226 -22.17 -6.72 10.93
C LEU A 226 -20.85 -7.38 11.33
N VAL A 227 -20.22 -8.06 10.39
CA VAL A 227 -18.91 -8.70 10.57
C VAL A 227 -17.94 -8.17 9.54
N PHE A 228 -16.79 -7.74 10.03
CA PHE A 228 -15.63 -7.39 9.22
C PHE A 228 -14.71 -8.59 9.14
N PHE A 229 -14.29 -8.99 7.95
CA PHE A 229 -13.30 -10.04 7.71
C PHE A 229 -12.03 -9.39 7.16
N GLU A 230 -10.88 -9.71 7.74
CA GLU A 230 -9.62 -9.03 7.43
C GLU A 230 -8.43 -10.00 7.46
N VAL A 231 -7.51 -9.88 6.51
CA VAL A 231 -6.23 -10.59 6.53
C VAL A 231 -5.13 -9.63 6.98
N ASP A 232 -4.60 -9.81 8.18
CA ASP A 232 -3.51 -9.00 8.71
C ASP A 232 -2.14 -9.51 8.21
N LEU A 233 -1.29 -8.58 7.79
CA LEU A 233 0.01 -8.80 7.19
C LEU A 233 1.00 -7.77 7.75
N LEU A 234 2.28 -8.11 7.93
CA LEU A 234 3.30 -7.13 8.31
C LEU A 234 3.67 -6.23 7.13
N ASP A 235 4.15 -6.83 6.04
CA ASP A 235 4.39 -6.18 4.76
C ASP A 235 3.34 -6.64 3.74
N ARG A 236 2.76 -5.69 3.00
CA ARG A 236 1.85 -5.93 1.87
C ARG A 236 2.71 -6.16 0.62
N ASP A 237 3.35 -7.33 0.54
CA ASP A 237 4.31 -7.65 -0.53
C ASP A 237 3.61 -7.90 -1.87
N VAL A 238 2.48 -8.61 -1.82
CA VAL A 238 1.70 -9.09 -2.97
C VAL A 238 0.21 -8.92 -2.65
N ILE A 239 -0.64 -8.78 -3.65
CA ILE A 239 -2.10 -8.70 -3.45
C ILE A 239 -2.68 -9.97 -2.79
N THR A 240 -3.80 -9.82 -2.07
CA THR A 240 -4.49 -10.83 -1.25
C THR A 240 -5.98 -10.71 -1.53
N THR A 241 -6.73 -11.81 -1.43
CA THR A 241 -8.16 -11.79 -1.75
C THR A 241 -8.98 -12.59 -0.75
N LEU A 242 -10.15 -12.06 -0.39
CA LEU A 242 -11.15 -12.70 0.44
C LEU A 242 -12.47 -12.79 -0.32
N LYS A 243 -13.16 -13.92 -0.20
CA LYS A 243 -14.55 -14.09 -0.66
C LYS A 243 -15.35 -14.89 0.35
N LEU A 244 -16.54 -14.40 0.67
CA LEU A 244 -17.48 -15.11 1.55
C LEU A 244 -18.58 -15.75 0.72
N PHE A 245 -18.86 -17.01 0.99
CA PHE A 245 -19.93 -17.79 0.38
C PHE A 245 -20.91 -18.26 1.44
N LYS A 246 -22.19 -18.32 1.10
CA LYS A 246 -23.23 -18.95 1.90
C LYS A 246 -23.62 -20.28 1.26
N GLN A 247 -23.82 -21.29 2.09
CA GLN A 247 -24.35 -22.57 1.66
C GLN A 247 -25.86 -22.44 1.43
N GLU A 248 -26.31 -22.70 0.21
CA GLU A 248 -27.72 -22.68 -0.17
C GLU A 248 -28.15 -24.03 -0.74
N GLN A 249 -29.42 -24.38 -0.55
CA GLN A 249 -30.03 -25.50 -1.25
C GLN A 249 -30.60 -25.02 -2.58
N THR A 250 -30.21 -25.68 -3.66
CA THR A 250 -30.80 -25.46 -4.98
C THR A 250 -32.18 -26.13 -5.06
N PRO A 251 -33.05 -25.71 -6.01
CA PRO A 251 -34.37 -26.31 -6.18
C PRO A 251 -34.38 -27.83 -6.41
N ASP A 252 -33.27 -28.41 -6.89
CA ASP A 252 -33.09 -29.86 -7.08
C ASP A 252 -32.56 -30.58 -5.82
N GLY A 253 -32.52 -29.91 -4.66
CA GLY A 253 -32.08 -30.47 -3.38
C GLY A 253 -30.58 -30.58 -3.20
N LYS A 254 -29.77 -30.09 -4.15
CA LYS A 254 -28.31 -30.07 -4.03
C LYS A 254 -27.83 -28.88 -3.20
N THR A 255 -26.66 -29.03 -2.62
CA THR A 255 -25.98 -27.93 -1.93
C THR A 255 -25.11 -27.16 -2.93
N ARG A 256 -25.20 -25.83 -2.91
CA ARG A 256 -24.34 -24.94 -3.70
C ARG A 256 -23.78 -23.82 -2.82
N LEU A 257 -22.53 -23.44 -3.06
CA LEU A 257 -21.94 -22.23 -2.50
C LEU A 257 -22.27 -21.04 -3.41
N VAL A 258 -22.89 -20.01 -2.83
CA VAL A 258 -23.24 -18.76 -3.51
C VAL A 258 -22.49 -17.63 -2.83
N GLU A 259 -21.85 -16.75 -3.60
CA GLU A 259 -21.16 -15.59 -3.04
C GLU A 259 -22.13 -14.72 -2.25
N TYR A 260 -21.81 -14.44 -0.99
CA TYR A 260 -22.66 -13.70 -0.07
C TYR A 260 -22.25 -12.23 -0.05
N THR A 261 -23.20 -11.32 -0.30
CA THR A 261 -22.92 -9.88 -0.47
C THR A 261 -23.80 -8.96 0.38
N GLN A 262 -24.62 -9.48 1.29
CA GLN A 262 -25.41 -8.63 2.19
C GLN A 262 -24.48 -7.82 3.12
N GLY A 263 -24.69 -6.51 3.27
CA GLY A 263 -23.80 -5.64 4.04
C GLY A 263 -22.45 -5.34 3.38
N LYS A 264 -22.32 -5.60 2.08
CA LYS A 264 -21.11 -5.34 1.29
C LYS A 264 -20.80 -3.85 1.20
N ASP A 265 -19.54 -3.51 1.41
CA ASP A 265 -18.98 -2.19 1.16
C ASP A 265 -19.14 -1.82 -0.34
N PRO A 266 -19.74 -0.67 -0.68
CA PRO A 266 -19.89 -0.24 -2.06
C PRO A 266 -18.56 0.01 -2.78
N THR A 267 -17.46 0.19 -2.07
CA THR A 267 -16.11 0.32 -2.64
C THR A 267 -15.44 -1.01 -2.93
N GLU A 268 -15.98 -2.14 -2.44
CA GLU A 268 -15.55 -3.49 -2.81
C GLU A 268 -16.02 -3.84 -4.24
N VAL A 269 -15.66 -2.97 -5.18
CA VAL A 269 -15.96 -3.02 -6.61
C VAL A 269 -14.66 -2.94 -7.40
N ARG A 270 -14.75 -3.08 -8.73
CA ARG A 270 -13.60 -2.91 -9.62
C ARG A 270 -13.13 -1.45 -9.58
N HIS A 271 -11.85 -1.23 -9.33
CA HIS A 271 -11.22 0.08 -9.55
C HIS A 271 -10.68 0.20 -10.98
N ASP A 272 -10.66 1.41 -11.53
CA ASP A 272 -10.10 1.83 -12.82
C ASP A 272 -9.31 0.75 -13.59
N ASP A 273 -9.85 0.27 -14.70
CA ASP A 273 -9.23 -0.70 -15.63
C ASP A 273 -8.78 -2.05 -15.03
N GLN A 274 -9.26 -2.44 -13.84
CA GLN A 274 -9.04 -3.79 -13.30
C GLN A 274 -10.04 -4.81 -13.90
N GLY A 275 -9.53 -5.95 -14.40
CA GLY A 275 -10.34 -7.10 -14.82
C GLY A 275 -10.97 -7.85 -13.63
N ASP A 276 -11.90 -8.78 -13.87
CA ASP A 276 -12.50 -9.60 -12.81
C ASP A 276 -11.47 -10.46 -12.06
N GLU A 277 -10.38 -10.84 -12.71
CA GLU A 277 -9.27 -11.55 -12.06
C GLU A 277 -8.52 -10.73 -11.01
N LEU A 278 -8.78 -9.41 -10.91
CA LEU A 278 -8.04 -8.43 -10.10
C LEU A 278 -8.79 -7.87 -8.90
N LEU A 279 -9.99 -8.37 -8.60
CA LEU A 279 -10.69 -8.01 -7.37
C LEU A 279 -9.97 -8.60 -6.15
N ALA A 280 -8.93 -7.91 -5.66
CA ALA A 280 -8.09 -8.36 -4.56
C ALA A 280 -8.31 -7.53 -3.30
N TRP A 281 -9.37 -7.85 -2.56
CA TRP A 281 -9.71 -7.21 -1.29
C TRP A 281 -9.25 -8.05 -0.11
N LYS A 282 -8.45 -7.43 0.78
CA LYS A 282 -7.97 -8.04 2.03
C LYS A 282 -8.83 -7.67 3.25
N PHE A 283 -9.90 -6.90 3.03
CA PHE A 283 -10.93 -6.52 3.97
C PHE A 283 -12.30 -6.57 3.29
N VAL A 284 -13.30 -7.20 3.90
CA VAL A 284 -14.69 -7.21 3.43
C VAL A 284 -15.67 -7.08 4.59
N THR A 285 -16.80 -6.40 4.36
CA THR A 285 -17.88 -6.21 5.35
C THR A 285 -19.10 -7.04 4.98
N ARG A 286 -19.71 -7.77 5.92
CA ARG A 286 -20.94 -8.54 5.65
C ARG A 286 -21.90 -8.49 6.84
N VAL A 287 -23.19 -8.37 6.59
CA VAL A 287 -24.23 -8.58 7.62
C VAL A 287 -24.58 -10.06 7.62
N LEU A 288 -24.09 -10.82 8.60
CA LEU A 288 -24.35 -12.24 8.69
C LEU A 288 -25.78 -12.52 9.17
N THR A 289 -26.46 -13.43 8.49
CA THR A 289 -27.76 -14.00 8.91
C THR A 289 -27.60 -15.48 9.26
N PRO A 290 -28.57 -16.14 9.91
CA PRO A 290 -28.47 -17.57 10.18
C PRO A 290 -28.13 -18.40 8.92
N GLY A 291 -27.15 -19.30 9.06
CA GLY A 291 -26.69 -20.16 7.96
C GLY A 291 -25.26 -20.67 8.12
N ARG A 292 -24.86 -21.57 7.21
CA ARG A 292 -23.49 -22.06 7.09
C ARG A 292 -22.74 -21.27 6.01
N TYR A 293 -21.51 -20.88 6.32
CA TYR A 293 -20.68 -20.02 5.49
C TYR A 293 -19.33 -20.67 5.21
N TYR A 294 -18.75 -20.25 4.09
CA TYR A 294 -17.42 -20.63 3.66
C TYR A 294 -16.65 -19.36 3.29
N LEU A 295 -15.47 -19.17 3.86
CA LEU A 295 -14.58 -18.06 3.55
C LEU A 295 -13.40 -18.61 2.76
N ALA A 296 -13.19 -18.09 1.55
CA ALA A 296 -12.01 -18.38 0.75
C ALA A 296 -11.00 -17.25 0.93
N VAL A 297 -9.78 -17.59 1.34
CA VAL A 297 -8.67 -16.66 1.52
C VAL A 297 -7.57 -17.03 0.53
N ARG A 298 -7.11 -16.09 -0.27
CA ARG A 298 -5.86 -16.24 -1.04
C ARG A 298 -4.79 -15.40 -0.35
N PRO A 299 -4.02 -15.96 0.60
CA PRO A 299 -3.11 -15.17 1.42
C PRO A 299 -1.93 -14.62 0.61
N ASN A 300 -1.38 -15.40 -0.33
CA ASN A 300 -0.15 -15.10 -1.08
C ASN A 300 1.06 -14.78 -0.19
N HIS A 301 1.01 -15.08 1.11
CA HIS A 301 2.04 -14.77 2.11
C HIS A 301 2.37 -16.00 2.96
N PRO A 302 3.66 -16.22 3.29
CA PRO A 302 4.11 -17.35 4.10
C PRO A 302 3.64 -17.25 5.56
N VAL A 303 3.04 -16.12 5.97
CA VAL A 303 2.36 -15.98 7.25
C VAL A 303 1.29 -14.90 7.14
N TYR A 304 0.14 -15.13 7.77
CA TYR A 304 -0.93 -14.16 7.90
C TYR A 304 -1.76 -14.43 9.18
N THR A 305 -2.53 -13.43 9.62
CA THR A 305 -3.57 -13.63 10.64
C THR A 305 -4.92 -13.28 10.03
N LEU A 306 -5.87 -14.22 9.98
CA LEU A 306 -7.25 -13.93 9.63
C LEU A 306 -7.99 -13.43 10.86
N ARG A 307 -8.62 -12.26 10.76
CA ARG A 307 -9.35 -11.60 11.85
C ARG A 307 -10.80 -11.37 11.47
N THR A 308 -11.65 -11.38 12.49
CA THR A 308 -13.05 -11.00 12.37
C THR A 308 -13.48 -10.08 13.51
N ALA A 309 -14.13 -8.96 13.20
CA ALA A 309 -14.72 -8.05 14.18
C ALA A 309 -16.25 -8.04 14.05
N ILE A 310 -16.97 -8.08 15.16
CA ILE A 310 -18.42 -8.26 15.21
C ILE A 310 -19.07 -7.01 15.82
N TYR A 311 -20.12 -6.51 15.18
CA TYR A 311 -20.87 -5.34 15.60
C TYR A 311 -22.39 -5.55 15.46
N ASP A 312 -23.19 -4.83 16.27
CA ASP A 312 -24.62 -4.70 15.95
C ASP A 312 -24.76 -3.96 14.62
N VAL A 313 -25.78 -4.29 13.84
CA VAL A 313 -26.01 -3.71 12.50
C VAL A 313 -26.39 -2.23 12.62
N PRO A 314 -25.63 -1.29 12.02
CA PRO A 314 -25.99 0.13 11.96
C PRO A 314 -27.24 0.39 11.09
N PRO A 315 -27.91 1.55 11.21
CA PRO A 315 -27.54 2.69 12.06
C PRO A 315 -27.83 2.47 13.55
N TYR A 316 -26.96 3.00 14.41
CA TYR A 316 -27.11 2.87 15.88
C TYR A 316 -28.19 3.79 16.48
N LEU A 317 -28.61 4.81 15.73
CA LEU A 317 -29.83 5.55 15.98
C LEU A 317 -30.77 5.30 14.81
N LYS A 318 -31.93 4.69 15.05
CA LYS A 318 -32.86 4.39 13.97
C LYS A 318 -33.66 5.63 13.55
N PRO A 319 -34.05 5.77 12.26
CA PRO A 319 -34.84 6.91 11.79
C PRO A 319 -36.10 7.17 12.63
N GLU A 320 -36.80 6.12 13.05
CA GLU A 320 -38.01 6.21 13.89
C GLU A 320 -37.75 6.74 15.32
N GLN A 321 -36.48 6.74 15.77
CA GLN A 321 -36.06 7.24 17.08
C GLN A 321 -35.61 8.71 17.04
N MET A 322 -35.41 9.30 15.85
CA MET A 322 -34.85 10.65 15.68
C MET A 322 -35.58 11.74 16.48
N GLY A 323 -36.90 11.68 16.57
CA GLY A 323 -37.70 12.66 17.32
C GLY A 323 -37.81 12.38 18.83
N LYS A 324 -37.35 11.22 19.31
CA LYS A 324 -37.66 10.69 20.65
C LYS A 324 -36.44 10.35 21.50
N ALA A 325 -35.26 10.22 20.89
CA ALA A 325 -34.07 9.77 21.59
C ALA A 325 -33.59 10.78 22.64
N THR A 326 -33.27 10.28 23.85
CA THR A 326 -32.69 11.09 24.93
C THR A 326 -31.23 11.43 24.62
N PRO A 327 -30.64 12.48 25.24
CA PRO A 327 -29.23 12.81 25.09
C PRO A 327 -28.28 11.61 25.35
N GLU A 328 -28.60 10.76 26.34
CA GLU A 328 -27.82 9.57 26.68
C GLU A 328 -27.90 8.51 25.56
N GLN A 329 -29.08 8.31 24.98
CA GLN A 329 -29.26 7.40 23.84
C GLN A 329 -28.50 7.88 22.61
N ILE A 330 -28.51 9.20 22.35
CA ILE A 330 -27.73 9.82 21.27
C ILE A 330 -26.23 9.60 21.50
N ALA A 331 -25.74 9.86 22.72
CA ALA A 331 -24.34 9.67 23.07
C ALA A 331 -23.91 8.19 22.95
N ALA A 332 -24.74 7.25 23.40
CA ALA A 332 -24.48 5.82 23.27
C ALA A 332 -24.44 5.37 21.80
N ALA A 333 -25.39 5.83 20.98
CA ALA A 333 -25.41 5.56 19.55
C ALA A 333 -24.16 6.13 18.85
N ALA A 334 -23.78 7.36 19.17
CA ALA A 334 -22.60 8.00 18.60
C ALA A 334 -21.31 7.24 18.94
N ARG A 335 -21.10 6.83 20.20
CA ARG A 335 -19.91 6.06 20.60
C ARG A 335 -19.78 4.73 19.83
N LYS A 336 -20.90 4.02 19.62
CA LYS A 336 -20.93 2.82 18.78
C LYS A 336 -20.60 3.15 17.31
N ALA A 337 -21.23 4.18 16.76
CA ALA A 337 -21.03 4.61 15.38
C ALA A 337 -19.56 4.98 15.10
N ILE A 338 -18.93 5.72 16.02
CA ILE A 338 -17.53 6.12 15.96
C ILE A 338 -16.60 4.89 15.93
N ALA A 339 -16.80 3.93 16.85
CA ALA A 339 -15.94 2.76 16.95
C ALA A 339 -15.94 1.91 15.66
N VAL A 340 -17.13 1.69 15.07
CA VAL A 340 -17.26 0.93 13.81
C VAL A 340 -16.66 1.70 12.64
N ALA A 341 -16.94 3.00 12.54
CA ALA A 341 -16.44 3.82 11.45
C ALA A 341 -14.92 4.01 11.49
N MET A 342 -14.32 4.15 12.68
CA MET A 342 -12.85 4.19 12.82
C MET A 342 -12.21 2.90 12.32
N ARG A 343 -12.77 1.75 12.71
CA ARG A 343 -12.29 0.45 12.24
C ARG A 343 -12.41 0.33 10.71
N TYR A 344 -13.58 0.67 10.18
CA TYR A 344 -13.86 0.68 8.74
C TYR A 344 -12.87 1.55 7.96
N MET A 345 -12.67 2.80 8.38
CA MET A 345 -11.82 3.76 7.66
C MET A 345 -10.39 3.23 7.51
N VAL A 346 -9.80 2.69 8.59
CA VAL A 346 -8.43 2.18 8.55
C VAL A 346 -8.32 0.86 7.77
N ASP A 347 -9.23 -0.09 7.94
CA ASP A 347 -9.18 -1.37 7.21
C ASP A 347 -9.49 -1.19 5.72
N GLY A 348 -10.50 -0.38 5.38
CA GLY A 348 -10.85 -0.02 4.02
C GLY A 348 -9.72 0.73 3.32
N GLY A 349 -9.09 1.69 4.01
CA GLY A 349 -7.92 2.40 3.52
C GLY A 349 -6.70 1.48 3.26
N ASP A 350 -6.36 0.60 4.21
CA ASP A 350 -5.27 -0.39 4.01
C ASP A 350 -5.58 -1.33 2.85
N SER A 351 -6.82 -1.85 2.77
CA SER A 351 -7.23 -2.74 1.68
C SER A 351 -7.22 -2.05 0.32
N PHE A 352 -7.62 -0.77 0.25
CA PHE A 352 -7.58 0.02 -0.97
C PHE A 352 -6.15 0.12 -1.51
N PHE A 353 -5.18 0.44 -0.66
CA PHE A 353 -3.80 0.56 -1.11
C PHE A 353 -3.10 -0.80 -1.29
N HIS A 354 -3.57 -1.85 -0.62
CA HIS A 354 -3.14 -3.22 -0.90
C HIS A 354 -3.48 -3.64 -2.33
N ASN A 355 -4.70 -3.35 -2.79
CA ASN A 355 -5.16 -3.60 -4.16
C ASN A 355 -4.72 -2.54 -5.17
N THR A 356 -3.64 -1.80 -4.86
CA THR A 356 -3.29 -0.48 -5.40
C THR A 356 -3.95 -0.14 -6.74
N PRO A 357 -4.71 0.98 -6.85
CA PRO A 357 -5.47 1.32 -8.06
C PRO A 357 -4.68 1.20 -9.35
N ARG A 358 -5.39 1.14 -10.49
CA ARG A 358 -4.79 1.40 -11.82
C ARG A 358 -3.76 0.38 -12.27
N LYS A 359 -3.89 -0.87 -11.80
CA LYS A 359 -2.96 -2.00 -12.06
C LYS A 359 -1.59 -1.86 -11.36
N GLY A 360 -1.53 -1.13 -10.24
CA GLY A 360 -0.30 -0.96 -9.44
C GLY A 360 -0.01 -2.10 -8.44
N GLY A 361 -1.00 -2.95 -8.14
CA GLY A 361 -0.83 -4.09 -7.25
C GLY A 361 0.16 -5.12 -7.80
N ILE A 362 1.12 -5.54 -6.98
CA ILE A 362 2.10 -6.58 -7.34
C ILE A 362 1.48 -7.96 -7.18
N ARG A 363 1.76 -8.83 -8.16
CA ARG A 363 1.34 -10.24 -8.23
C ARG A 363 2.40 -11.22 -7.74
N VAL A 364 3.67 -10.89 -7.90
CA VAL A 364 4.79 -11.74 -7.48
C VAL A 364 5.91 -10.93 -6.84
N ARG A 365 6.56 -11.45 -5.80
CA ARG A 365 7.59 -10.71 -5.04
C ARG A 365 8.84 -10.36 -5.82
N ALA A 366 9.07 -11.04 -6.94
CA ALA A 366 10.16 -10.72 -7.85
C ALA A 366 9.96 -9.36 -8.54
N GLU A 367 8.75 -8.80 -8.54
CA GLU A 367 8.45 -7.50 -9.13
C GLU A 367 8.70 -6.34 -8.14
N ASN A 368 9.04 -5.17 -8.68
CA ASN A 368 9.12 -3.92 -7.91
C ASN A 368 7.73 -3.37 -7.56
N GLN A 369 7.62 -2.46 -6.59
CA GLN A 369 6.44 -1.56 -6.60
C GLN A 369 6.75 -0.45 -7.59
N THR A 370 5.74 0.06 -8.31
CA THR A 370 5.94 1.33 -9.01
C THR A 370 6.10 2.45 -7.99
N ASP A 371 6.85 3.48 -8.38
CA ASP A 371 6.87 4.73 -7.65
C ASP A 371 5.45 5.32 -7.50
N GLU A 372 4.58 5.15 -8.51
CA GLU A 372 3.14 5.43 -8.43
C GLU A 372 2.48 4.78 -7.22
N THR A 373 2.64 3.47 -7.09
CA THR A 373 1.99 2.68 -6.04
C THR A 373 2.47 3.07 -4.65
N GLU A 374 3.76 3.36 -4.51
CA GLU A 374 4.37 3.62 -3.21
C GLU A 374 4.11 5.03 -2.70
N ARG A 375 4.23 6.05 -3.56
CA ARG A 375 4.11 7.47 -3.15
C ARG A 375 2.73 8.08 -3.41
N CYS A 376 1.82 7.39 -4.10
CA CYS A 376 0.43 7.83 -4.19
C CYS A 376 -0.24 7.78 -2.82
N LEU A 377 -0.75 8.92 -2.38
CA LEU A 377 -1.47 9.08 -1.11
C LEU A 377 -2.98 8.92 -1.23
N THR A 378 -3.51 8.80 -2.47
CA THR A 378 -4.93 8.83 -2.85
C THR A 378 -5.83 9.72 -1.99
N CYS A 379 -6.34 10.81 -2.56
CA CYS A 379 -7.04 11.87 -1.82
C CYS A 379 -8.14 11.36 -0.87
N HIS A 380 -8.93 10.33 -1.23
CA HIS A 380 -10.04 9.84 -0.39
C HIS A 380 -9.63 8.73 0.62
N PRO A 381 -9.26 7.50 0.21
CA PRO A 381 -8.93 6.40 1.12
C PRO A 381 -7.64 6.59 1.93
N GLY A 382 -6.77 7.54 1.55
CA GLY A 382 -5.61 7.92 2.34
C GLY A 382 -5.88 9.13 3.23
N HIS A 383 -6.01 10.33 2.65
CA HIS A 383 -6.10 11.56 3.43
C HIS A 383 -7.36 11.64 4.29
N PHE A 384 -8.54 11.28 3.78
CA PHE A 384 -9.79 11.40 4.56
C PHE A 384 -9.84 10.38 5.70
N THR A 385 -9.38 9.15 5.42
CA THR A 385 -9.15 8.10 6.42
C THR A 385 -8.30 8.60 7.57
N MET A 386 -7.06 8.98 7.29
CA MET A 386 -6.10 9.26 8.36
C MET A 386 -6.42 10.56 9.07
N PHE A 387 -6.90 11.59 8.38
CA PHE A 387 -7.27 12.87 9.01
C PHE A 387 -8.42 12.70 10.01
N SER A 388 -9.47 11.93 9.66
CA SER A 388 -10.60 11.71 10.56
C SER A 388 -10.27 10.78 11.72
N VAL A 389 -9.53 9.70 11.47
CA VAL A 389 -9.10 8.78 12.53
C VAL A 389 -8.17 9.47 13.52
N LEU A 390 -7.20 10.26 13.06
CA LEU A 390 -6.33 11.05 13.93
C LEU A 390 -7.08 12.14 14.70
N SER A 391 -8.11 12.73 14.09
CA SER A 391 -9.00 13.65 14.82
C SER A 391 -9.76 12.94 15.93
N ALA A 392 -10.29 11.74 15.70
CA ALA A 392 -10.95 10.95 16.74
C ALA A 392 -9.97 10.51 17.85
N VAL A 393 -8.72 10.19 17.50
CA VAL A 393 -7.64 9.91 18.47
C VAL A 393 -7.38 11.12 19.36
N LYS A 394 -7.30 12.33 18.79
CA LYS A 394 -7.20 13.60 19.56
C LYS A 394 -8.37 13.74 20.54
N GLN A 395 -9.56 13.25 20.19
CA GLN A 395 -10.76 13.25 21.05
C GLN A 395 -10.89 12.01 21.96
N GLY A 396 -9.82 11.24 22.14
CA GLY A 396 -9.76 10.18 23.14
C GLY A 396 -10.32 8.83 22.71
N TYR A 397 -10.35 8.54 21.41
CA TYR A 397 -10.68 7.21 20.89
C TYR A 397 -9.41 6.40 20.56
N PRO A 398 -9.32 5.13 21.00
CA PRO A 398 -8.16 4.28 20.72
C PRO A 398 -8.20 3.70 19.29
N ILE A 399 -7.03 3.32 18.78
CA ILE A 399 -6.89 2.55 17.54
C ILE A 399 -6.98 1.04 17.83
N ALA A 400 -7.95 0.37 17.22
CA ALA A 400 -8.14 -1.08 17.34
C ALA A 400 -7.24 -1.89 16.39
N ASN A 401 -7.11 -1.45 15.14
CA ASN A 401 -6.30 -2.03 14.07
C ASN A 401 -4.93 -1.36 13.95
N ARG A 402 -4.05 -1.58 14.94
CA ARG A 402 -2.75 -0.90 15.00
C ARG A 402 -1.81 -1.26 13.84
N SER A 403 -1.86 -2.48 13.33
CA SER A 403 -1.05 -2.92 12.17
C SER A 403 -1.37 -2.11 10.91
N GLN A 404 -2.64 -2.07 10.55
CA GLN A 404 -3.19 -1.37 9.39
C GLN A 404 -2.96 0.14 9.54
N PHE A 405 -3.25 0.69 10.72
CA PHE A 405 -3.03 2.10 11.03
C PHE A 405 -1.55 2.50 10.90
N LYS A 406 -0.63 1.71 11.45
CA LYS A 406 0.81 1.97 11.33
C LYS A 406 1.27 1.89 9.88
N TRP A 407 0.78 0.92 9.12
CA TRP A 407 1.11 0.80 7.69
C TRP A 407 0.63 2.02 6.89
N MET A 408 -0.58 2.50 7.16
CA MET A 408 -1.12 3.72 6.57
C MET A 408 -0.26 4.94 6.93
N MET A 409 0.15 5.09 8.20
CA MET A 409 1.05 6.16 8.63
C MET A 409 2.41 6.08 7.94
N ASP A 410 2.99 4.89 7.81
CA ASP A 410 4.24 4.67 7.08
C ASP A 410 4.12 5.13 5.64
N LYS A 411 3.00 4.82 4.97
CA LYS A 411 2.73 5.31 3.61
C LYS A 411 2.72 6.84 3.56
N LEU A 412 2.05 7.50 4.51
CA LEU A 412 2.01 8.97 4.60
C LEU A 412 3.41 9.58 4.75
N TYR A 413 4.24 9.06 5.66
CA TYR A 413 5.62 9.55 5.85
C TYR A 413 6.47 9.45 4.58
N ASN A 414 6.20 8.48 3.69
CA ASN A 414 7.04 8.18 2.55
C ASN A 414 6.64 8.87 1.23
N ALA A 415 5.57 9.66 1.22
CA ALA A 415 5.01 10.18 -0.02
C ALA A 415 5.74 11.38 -0.63
N MET A 416 6.42 12.20 0.18
CA MET A 416 7.10 13.39 -0.31
C MET A 416 8.50 13.10 -0.88
N ALA A 417 8.89 13.83 -1.92
CA ALA A 417 10.26 13.91 -2.41
C ALA A 417 10.78 15.36 -2.35
N PRO A 418 12.10 15.59 -2.28
CA PRO A 418 12.66 16.94 -2.34
C PRO A 418 12.26 17.68 -3.62
N PHE A 419 11.91 18.96 -3.49
CA PHE A 419 11.58 19.84 -4.61
C PHE A 419 12.87 20.42 -5.23
N TYR A 420 12.95 20.51 -6.56
CA TYR A 420 14.19 20.87 -7.24
C TYR A 420 14.60 22.32 -6.97
N GLY A 421 15.88 22.51 -6.63
CA GLY A 421 16.50 23.82 -6.46
C GLY A 421 16.15 24.56 -5.17
N HIS A 422 15.28 23.99 -4.32
CA HIS A 422 14.79 24.64 -3.10
C HIS A 422 14.98 23.74 -1.88
N GLU A 423 16.07 23.99 -1.15
CA GLU A 423 16.38 23.23 0.06
C GLU A 423 15.25 23.37 1.11
N GLY A 424 14.84 22.24 1.69
CA GLY A 424 13.77 22.20 2.68
C GLY A 424 12.35 22.23 2.09
N ALA A 425 12.19 22.42 0.78
CA ALA A 425 10.90 22.28 0.10
C ALA A 425 10.72 20.86 -0.46
N TYR A 426 9.49 20.36 -0.39
CA TYR A 426 9.13 18.99 -0.79
C TYR A 426 7.85 18.99 -1.59
N TRP A 427 7.70 17.97 -2.44
CA TRP A 427 6.52 17.79 -3.27
C TRP A 427 5.99 16.36 -3.27
N THR A 428 4.71 16.23 -3.62
CA THR A 428 3.99 14.96 -3.78
C THR A 428 3.66 14.75 -5.27
N ARG A 429 4.08 13.61 -5.81
CA ARG A 429 4.06 13.36 -7.26
C ARG A 429 2.66 13.33 -7.89
N PHE A 430 1.65 12.87 -7.16
CA PHE A 430 0.31 12.56 -7.69
C PHE A 430 -0.79 13.52 -7.23
N ASP A 431 -0.41 14.68 -6.72
CA ASP A 431 -1.35 15.65 -6.19
C ASP A 431 -1.62 16.77 -7.19
N LEU A 432 -2.91 17.03 -7.45
CA LEU A 432 -3.37 18.10 -8.34
C LEU A 432 -3.55 19.44 -7.59
N ALA A 433 -3.49 19.41 -6.26
CA ALA A 433 -3.56 20.56 -5.37
C ALA A 433 -2.27 20.64 -4.54
N PRO A 434 -1.16 21.13 -5.11
CA PRO A 434 0.17 21.02 -4.51
C PRO A 434 0.27 21.59 -3.09
N ALA A 435 -0.22 22.82 -2.88
CA ALA A 435 -0.13 23.49 -1.59
C ALA A 435 -1.03 22.82 -0.56
N ASN A 436 -2.27 22.46 -0.93
CA ASN A 436 -3.17 21.77 -0.02
C ASN A 436 -2.70 20.35 0.32
N GLY A 437 -2.26 19.59 -0.68
CA GLY A 437 -1.81 18.22 -0.54
C GLY A 437 -0.64 18.06 0.41
N VAL A 438 0.43 18.83 0.17
CA VAL A 438 1.65 18.77 1.00
C VAL A 438 1.42 19.27 2.42
N SER A 439 0.61 20.34 2.58
CA SER A 439 0.35 20.92 3.88
C SER A 439 -0.63 20.08 4.71
N ARG A 440 -1.66 19.49 4.09
CA ARG A 440 -2.56 18.53 4.75
C ARG A 440 -1.81 17.28 5.21
N LEU A 441 -0.87 16.80 4.39
CA LEU A 441 0.02 15.72 4.81
C LEU A 441 0.83 16.11 6.05
N GLY A 442 1.43 17.31 6.05
CA GLY A 442 2.10 17.87 7.22
C GLY A 442 1.19 17.92 8.47
N HIS A 443 -0.04 18.39 8.31
CA HIS A 443 -1.04 18.47 9.38
C HIS A 443 -1.40 17.08 9.95
N MET A 444 -1.61 16.06 9.11
CA MET A 444 -1.84 14.70 9.58
C MET A 444 -0.65 14.16 10.38
N ILE A 445 0.59 14.38 9.91
CA ILE A 445 1.79 13.96 10.65
C ILE A 445 1.88 14.71 12.00
N VAL A 446 1.53 15.99 12.05
CA VAL A 446 1.43 16.74 13.32
C VAL A 446 0.44 16.09 14.27
N LEU A 447 -0.77 15.74 13.81
CA LEU A 447 -1.77 15.08 14.64
C LEU A 447 -1.25 13.73 15.18
N TYR A 448 -0.65 12.92 14.31
CA TYR A 448 -0.06 11.64 14.70
C TYR A 448 1.03 11.82 15.76
N GLU A 449 1.97 12.73 15.54
CA GLU A 449 3.11 12.90 16.43
C GLU A 449 2.72 13.55 17.77
N ASN A 450 1.76 14.46 17.78
CA ASN A 450 1.34 15.16 18.99
C ASN A 450 0.37 14.32 19.84
N TYR A 451 -0.53 13.54 19.22
CA TYR A 451 -1.62 12.87 19.94
C TYR A 451 -1.51 11.34 19.99
N PHE A 452 -0.69 10.71 19.14
CA PHE A 452 -0.53 9.25 19.11
C PHE A 452 0.91 8.80 19.39
N SER A 453 1.88 9.08 18.52
CA SER A 453 3.24 8.51 18.68
C SER A 453 4.01 9.18 19.82
N GLY A 454 3.89 10.51 19.96
CA GLY A 454 4.72 11.34 20.85
C GLY A 454 6.11 11.65 20.28
N ARG A 455 6.45 11.12 19.10
CA ARG A 455 7.75 11.28 18.47
C ARG A 455 7.74 12.46 17.49
N LYS A 456 8.18 13.61 17.95
CA LYS A 456 8.25 14.82 17.11
C LYS A 456 9.40 14.76 16.10
N THR A 457 9.11 15.04 14.83
CA THR A 457 10.09 15.09 13.73
C THR A 457 10.14 16.47 13.06
N ASN A 458 11.09 16.68 12.14
CA ASN A 458 11.15 17.90 11.32
C ASN A 458 10.19 17.87 10.12
N PHE A 459 9.25 16.92 10.06
CA PHE A 459 8.33 16.76 8.93
C PHE A 459 7.48 18.02 8.64
N PRO A 460 6.96 18.77 9.64
CA PRO A 460 6.20 19.99 9.35
C PRO A 460 7.00 21.07 8.64
N ALA A 461 8.31 21.18 8.92
CA ALA A 461 9.18 22.10 8.20
C ALA A 461 9.38 21.67 6.74
N LYS A 462 9.52 20.36 6.48
CA LYS A 462 9.58 19.80 5.12
C LYS A 462 8.29 20.05 4.35
N ALA A 463 7.14 19.84 5.01
CA ALA A 463 5.82 20.08 4.44
C ALA A 463 5.53 21.58 4.22
N GLY A 464 6.05 22.45 5.09
CA GLY A 464 5.92 23.91 4.98
C GLY A 464 6.86 24.56 3.96
N GLY A 465 7.96 23.90 3.58
CA GLY A 465 8.93 24.49 2.66
C GLY A 465 8.36 24.85 1.29
N PHE A 466 7.47 24.02 0.71
CA PHE A 466 6.83 24.34 -0.56
C PHE A 466 5.74 25.43 -0.43
N PRO A 467 4.80 25.37 0.53
CA PRO A 467 3.86 26.47 0.79
C PRO A 467 4.53 27.83 1.01
N LEU A 468 5.76 27.87 1.55
CA LEU A 468 6.52 29.11 1.64
C LEU A 468 6.76 29.74 0.26
N LEU A 469 7.09 28.95 -0.76
CA LEU A 469 7.25 29.41 -2.15
C LEU A 469 5.93 29.88 -2.78
N VAL A 470 4.80 29.39 -2.29
CA VAL A 470 3.46 29.77 -2.74
C VAL A 470 3.04 31.11 -2.15
N TYR A 471 3.29 31.35 -0.85
CA TYR A 471 2.70 32.50 -0.14
C TYR A 471 3.66 33.65 0.14
N ARG A 472 4.99 33.44 0.26
CA ARG A 472 5.91 34.46 0.80
C ARG A 472 5.96 35.79 0.08
N GLY A 473 5.65 35.81 -1.22
CA GLY A 473 5.63 37.04 -2.02
C GLY A 473 4.24 37.57 -2.30
N ARG A 474 3.18 36.95 -1.76
CA ARG A 474 1.80 37.35 -2.01
C ARG A 474 1.35 38.41 -1.02
N ASP A 475 0.57 39.34 -1.50
CA ASP A 475 -0.07 40.41 -0.73
C ASP A 475 -1.56 40.12 -0.47
N LYS A 476 -2.13 39.13 -1.16
CA LYS A 476 -3.50 38.63 -0.98
C LYS A 476 -3.55 37.11 -1.11
N LEU A 477 -4.57 36.47 -0.53
CA LEU A 477 -4.88 35.10 -0.91
C LEU A 477 -5.12 35.01 -2.43
N PRO A 478 -4.75 33.90 -3.08
CA PRO A 478 -4.91 33.75 -4.52
C PRO A 478 -6.34 34.05 -4.97
N GLN A 479 -6.51 34.93 -5.95
CA GLN A 479 -7.82 35.43 -6.40
C GLN A 479 -8.23 34.93 -7.79
N VAL A 480 -7.40 34.09 -8.40
CA VAL A 480 -7.63 33.50 -9.72
C VAL A 480 -7.47 32.00 -9.63
N GLY A 481 -8.36 31.30 -10.33
CA GLY A 481 -8.36 29.85 -10.35
C GLY A 481 -7.29 29.25 -11.23
N TYR A 482 -7.34 27.93 -11.36
CA TYR A 482 -6.23 27.18 -11.95
C TYR A 482 -5.93 27.50 -13.43
N ASP A 483 -6.93 28.05 -14.13
CA ASP A 483 -6.93 28.48 -15.53
C ASP A 483 -6.77 30.00 -15.70
N GLY A 484 -6.49 30.73 -14.61
CA GLY A 484 -6.44 32.19 -14.59
C GLY A 484 -7.81 32.87 -14.47
N ASN A 485 -8.91 32.11 -14.34
CA ASN A 485 -10.24 32.68 -14.20
C ASN A 485 -10.48 33.18 -12.76
N PRO A 486 -10.78 34.48 -12.55
CA PRO A 486 -11.05 35.04 -11.23
C PRO A 486 -12.32 34.50 -10.55
N LYS A 487 -13.11 33.68 -11.27
CA LYS A 487 -14.33 33.05 -10.78
C LYS A 487 -14.14 31.61 -10.29
N ARG A 488 -12.92 31.07 -10.35
CA ARG A 488 -12.59 29.68 -9.98
C ARG A 488 -11.63 29.65 -8.78
N ASN A 489 -11.61 28.55 -8.05
CA ASN A 489 -10.72 28.37 -6.89
C ASN A 489 -9.27 28.12 -7.34
N PHE A 490 -8.33 28.52 -6.49
CA PHE A 490 -6.90 28.49 -6.77
C PHE A 490 -6.36 27.08 -7.04
N GLU A 491 -6.77 26.12 -6.21
CA GLU A 491 -6.44 24.71 -6.35
C GLU A 491 -7.70 23.85 -6.51
N HIS A 492 -7.48 22.66 -7.07
CA HIS A 492 -8.49 21.66 -7.41
C HIS A 492 -7.87 20.28 -7.20
N ASP A 493 -8.58 19.36 -6.55
CA ASP A 493 -8.02 18.06 -6.14
C ASP A 493 -8.16 16.94 -7.19
N GLY A 494 -8.74 17.26 -8.35
CA GLY A 494 -9.08 16.29 -9.41
C GLY A 494 -10.57 16.19 -9.65
N ASN A 495 -11.36 16.47 -8.62
CA ASN A 495 -12.80 16.23 -8.62
C ASN A 495 -13.57 17.48 -8.23
N ARG A 496 -13.05 18.26 -7.28
CA ARG A 496 -13.71 19.43 -6.73
C ARG A 496 -12.72 20.61 -6.60
N PRO A 497 -13.20 21.85 -6.77
CA PRO A 497 -12.49 23.02 -6.29
C PRO A 497 -12.18 22.89 -4.79
N ILE A 498 -11.10 23.51 -4.33
CA ILE A 498 -10.75 23.54 -2.90
C ILE A 498 -10.90 24.99 -2.42
N SER A 499 -11.61 25.23 -1.30
CA SER A 499 -11.64 26.55 -0.67
C SER A 499 -10.23 27.13 -0.49
N ASP A 500 -10.03 28.40 -0.88
CA ASP A 500 -8.71 29.04 -0.82
C ASP A 500 -8.24 29.21 0.64
N PHE A 501 -9.20 29.31 1.57
CA PHE A 501 -8.95 29.28 3.02
C PHE A 501 -8.42 27.91 3.45
N ARG A 502 -9.04 26.82 3.00
CA ARG A 502 -8.58 25.46 3.31
C ARG A 502 -7.13 25.23 2.84
N VAL A 503 -6.77 25.71 1.64
CA VAL A 503 -5.40 25.62 1.12
C VAL A 503 -4.41 26.39 2.01
N ALA A 504 -4.75 27.64 2.36
CA ALA A 504 -3.89 28.50 3.16
C ALA A 504 -3.70 27.98 4.59
N CYS A 505 -4.77 27.52 5.24
CA CYS A 505 -4.72 27.26 6.66
C CYS A 505 -4.02 25.94 7.03
N ASP A 506 -4.11 24.88 6.21
CA ASP A 506 -3.26 23.69 6.38
C ASP A 506 -1.77 24.08 6.30
N SER A 507 -1.43 25.06 5.45
CA SER A 507 -0.06 25.62 5.33
C SER A 507 0.36 26.39 6.58
N TRP A 508 -0.56 27.18 7.16
CA TRP A 508 -0.33 27.89 8.42
C TRP A 508 0.01 26.94 9.57
N VAL A 509 -0.68 25.80 9.70
CA VAL A 509 -0.37 24.76 10.71
C VAL A 509 1.07 24.28 10.56
N CYS A 510 1.50 23.99 9.33
CA CYS A 510 2.86 23.56 9.05
C CYS A 510 3.89 24.61 9.50
N PHE A 511 3.63 25.89 9.26
CA PHE A 511 4.52 26.99 9.69
C PHE A 511 4.61 27.10 11.21
N VAL A 512 3.46 27.11 11.90
CA VAL A 512 3.45 27.22 13.37
C VAL A 512 4.16 26.03 14.01
N GLU A 513 3.89 24.81 13.56
CA GLU A 513 4.53 23.61 14.08
C GLU A 513 6.01 23.53 13.70
N ALA A 514 6.40 23.97 12.51
CA ALA A 514 7.80 24.10 12.14
C ALA A 514 8.53 25.08 13.06
N TYR A 515 7.94 26.24 13.37
CA TYR A 515 8.49 27.18 14.34
C TYR A 515 8.63 26.55 15.73
N LYS A 516 7.57 25.92 16.26
CA LYS A 516 7.58 25.25 17.57
C LYS A 516 8.66 24.19 17.71
N ARG A 517 9.01 23.52 16.61
CA ARG A 517 9.96 22.40 16.60
C ARG A 517 11.40 22.82 16.28
N THR A 518 11.59 23.91 15.55
CA THR A 518 12.91 24.33 15.05
C THR A 518 13.42 25.63 15.67
N GLY A 519 12.53 26.50 16.15
CA GLY A 519 12.87 27.86 16.58
C GLY A 519 13.25 28.82 15.46
N ASP A 520 13.12 28.42 14.19
CA ASP A 520 13.50 29.26 13.04
C ASP A 520 12.40 30.33 12.77
N GLU A 521 12.77 31.59 13.02
CA GLU A 521 11.93 32.78 12.90
C GLU A 521 11.28 32.96 11.52
N LYS A 522 11.84 32.39 10.45
CA LYS A 522 11.21 32.48 9.12
C LYS A 522 9.82 31.86 9.11
N TRP A 523 9.61 30.80 9.89
CA TRP A 523 8.33 30.11 9.98
C TRP A 523 7.29 30.93 10.73
N LEU A 524 7.70 31.60 11.82
CA LEU A 524 6.82 32.50 12.55
C LEU A 524 6.36 33.66 11.67
N LYS A 525 7.30 34.28 10.94
CA LYS A 525 6.99 35.35 9.97
C LYS A 525 6.05 34.88 8.87
N ALA A 526 6.26 33.68 8.33
CA ALA A 526 5.38 33.09 7.32
C ALA A 526 3.97 32.83 7.86
N ALA A 527 3.85 32.33 9.10
CA ALA A 527 2.56 32.11 9.76
C ALA A 527 1.80 33.44 9.97
N GLN A 528 2.48 34.47 10.50
CA GLN A 528 1.90 35.81 10.72
C GLN A 528 1.46 36.46 9.40
N HIS A 529 2.28 36.33 8.36
CA HIS A 529 1.96 36.83 7.04
C HIS A 529 0.70 36.15 6.48
N LEU A 530 0.64 34.81 6.53
CA LEU A 530 -0.50 34.06 6.02
C LEU A 530 -1.78 34.33 6.81
N GLU A 531 -1.67 34.53 8.13
CA GLU A 531 -2.78 34.98 8.98
C GLU A 531 -3.37 36.31 8.48
N SER A 532 -2.51 37.28 8.12
CA SER A 532 -2.96 38.57 7.55
C SER A 532 -3.69 38.40 6.22
N LEU A 533 -3.22 37.48 5.35
CA LEU A 533 -3.89 37.19 4.08
C LEU A 533 -5.29 36.57 4.30
N ILE A 534 -5.40 35.63 5.24
CA ILE A 534 -6.66 34.95 5.57
C ILE A 534 -7.72 35.91 6.09
N ARG A 535 -7.34 36.87 6.95
CA ARG A 535 -8.26 37.90 7.48
C ARG A 535 -8.93 38.74 6.39
N THR A 536 -8.27 38.91 5.25
CA THR A 536 -8.73 39.75 4.14
C THR A 536 -9.18 38.94 2.91
N GLY A 537 -9.26 37.61 3.07
CA GLY A 537 -9.69 36.70 2.01
C GLY A 537 -11.13 36.94 1.56
N ARG A 538 -11.40 36.72 0.27
CA ARG A 538 -12.73 36.86 -0.31
C ARG A 538 -13.55 35.59 -0.05
N LEU A 539 -14.75 35.73 0.52
CA LEU A 539 -15.72 34.66 0.70
C LEU A 539 -16.53 34.44 -0.59
N LYS A 540 -16.59 33.21 -1.10
CA LYS A 540 -17.30 32.85 -2.35
C LYS A 540 -18.64 32.15 -2.09
N ASP A 541 -18.72 31.31 -1.07
CA ASP A 541 -19.91 30.52 -0.75
C ASP A 541 -19.97 30.15 0.74
N THR A 542 -20.86 29.21 1.09
CA THR A 542 -21.00 28.71 2.47
C THR A 542 -19.77 27.92 2.92
N GLU A 543 -19.07 27.20 2.03
CA GLU A 543 -17.86 26.46 2.41
C GLU A 543 -16.75 27.41 2.86
N ASP A 544 -16.55 28.52 2.17
CA ASP A 544 -15.57 29.53 2.58
C ASP A 544 -15.88 30.14 3.96
N ILE A 545 -17.16 30.34 4.30
CA ILE A 545 -17.56 30.83 5.64
C ILE A 545 -17.21 29.78 6.71
N VAL A 546 -17.51 28.50 6.44
CA VAL A 546 -17.18 27.38 7.33
C VAL A 546 -15.67 27.28 7.52
N GLU A 547 -14.89 27.32 6.45
CA GLU A 547 -13.43 27.25 6.49
C GLU A 547 -12.82 28.46 7.21
N GLN A 548 -13.22 29.69 6.86
CA GLN A 548 -12.72 30.89 7.53
C GLN A 548 -13.00 30.84 9.04
N THR A 549 -14.20 30.41 9.45
CA THR A 549 -14.57 30.29 10.87
C THR A 549 -13.75 29.21 11.57
N LYS A 550 -13.66 28.01 10.99
CA LYS A 550 -12.87 26.89 11.53
C LYS A 550 -11.43 27.30 11.82
N TRP A 551 -10.83 28.04 10.90
CA TRP A 551 -9.43 28.41 11.02
C TRP A 551 -9.20 29.64 11.89
N ALA A 552 -10.12 30.61 11.90
CA ALA A 552 -10.13 31.66 12.91
C ALA A 552 -10.11 31.05 14.33
N LEU A 553 -10.91 30.01 14.57
CA LEU A 553 -10.92 29.27 15.84
C LEU A 553 -9.59 28.58 16.13
N TYR A 554 -8.95 27.97 15.12
CA TYR A 554 -7.64 27.32 15.30
C TYR A 554 -6.51 28.34 15.57
N MET A 555 -6.70 29.60 15.14
CA MET A 555 -5.78 30.72 15.37
C MET A 555 -6.11 31.53 16.63
N SER A 556 -7.28 31.30 17.26
CA SER A 556 -7.76 32.05 18.41
C SER A 556 -7.82 31.23 19.70
N ASP A 557 -8.09 29.92 19.65
CA ASP A 557 -8.38 29.13 20.85
C ASP A 557 -7.46 27.89 21.00
N PRO A 558 -6.72 27.76 22.12
CA PRO A 558 -5.84 26.61 22.35
C PRO A 558 -6.59 25.29 22.53
N ARG A 559 -7.91 25.31 22.78
CA ARG A 559 -8.73 24.08 22.87
C ARG A 559 -8.84 23.37 21.52
N PHE A 560 -8.96 24.14 20.44
CA PHE A 560 -9.18 23.62 19.09
C PHE A 560 -7.88 23.61 18.28
N GLY A 561 -7.10 24.68 18.42
CA GLY A 561 -6.06 25.07 17.49
C GLY A 561 -4.62 24.72 17.87
N TYR A 562 -3.71 25.45 17.23
CA TYR A 562 -2.26 25.31 17.36
C TYR A 562 -1.61 26.52 18.04
N VAL A 563 -2.41 27.35 18.72
CA VAL A 563 -1.94 28.49 19.51
C VAL A 563 -1.78 28.10 20.98
N ASP A 564 -0.97 28.87 21.71
CA ASP A 564 -0.65 28.57 23.11
C ASP A 564 -1.51 29.38 24.10
N ARG A 565 -2.30 30.35 23.63
CA ARG A 565 -3.18 31.17 24.46
C ARG A 565 -4.44 31.59 23.70
N LEU A 566 -5.51 31.83 24.45
CA LEU A 566 -6.76 32.38 23.92
C LEU A 566 -6.54 33.81 23.39
N ARG A 567 -7.07 34.08 22.21
CA ARG A 567 -7.10 35.40 21.57
C ARG A 567 -8.54 35.75 21.21
N ARG A 568 -8.90 37.02 21.37
CA ARG A 568 -10.26 37.55 21.18
C ARG A 568 -10.38 38.46 19.96
N ASP A 569 -9.31 38.61 19.19
CA ASP A 569 -9.23 39.46 18.00
C ASP A 569 -9.89 38.83 16.74
N TRP A 570 -10.59 37.72 16.92
CA TRP A 570 -11.37 37.03 15.90
C TRP A 570 -12.87 36.98 16.23
N ASP A 571 -13.28 37.39 17.43
CA ASP A 571 -14.64 37.19 17.95
C ASP A 571 -15.70 37.81 17.05
N ASP A 572 -15.54 39.08 16.64
CA ASP A 572 -16.50 39.76 15.75
C ASP A 572 -16.71 39.01 14.41
N LEU A 573 -15.64 38.47 13.84
CA LEU A 573 -15.69 37.68 12.60
C LEU A 573 -16.41 36.35 12.85
N ILE A 574 -16.05 35.67 13.94
CA ILE A 574 -16.63 34.37 14.32
C ILE A 574 -18.13 34.53 14.59
N GLU A 575 -18.54 35.54 15.35
CA GLU A 575 -19.94 35.83 15.66
C GLU A 575 -20.74 36.12 14.37
N ALA A 576 -20.22 37.00 13.50
CA ALA A 576 -20.87 37.30 12.22
C ALA A 576 -21.05 36.04 11.35
N ASN A 577 -20.02 35.19 11.28
CA ASN A 577 -20.10 33.95 10.52
C ASN A 577 -21.07 32.93 11.14
N VAL A 578 -21.12 32.81 12.47
CA VAL A 578 -22.09 31.93 13.17
C VAL A 578 -23.52 32.32 12.81
N GLN A 579 -23.85 33.62 12.86
CA GLN A 579 -25.19 34.10 12.50
C GLN A 579 -25.53 33.79 11.03
N GLU A 580 -24.58 33.99 10.12
CA GLU A 580 -24.77 33.71 8.70
C GLU A 580 -24.94 32.21 8.42
N LEU A 581 -24.15 31.34 9.07
CA LEU A 581 -24.27 29.89 8.93
C LEU A 581 -25.65 29.41 9.42
N LEU A 582 -26.12 29.89 10.58
CA LEU A 582 -27.45 29.56 11.08
C LEU A 582 -28.56 30.06 10.13
N ARG A 583 -28.38 31.25 9.54
CA ARG A 583 -29.31 31.79 8.53
C ARG A 583 -29.37 30.92 7.27
N ARG A 584 -28.29 30.21 6.91
CA ARG A 584 -28.18 29.37 5.70
C ARG A 584 -28.62 27.91 5.89
N GLN A 585 -29.05 27.49 7.08
CA GLN A 585 -29.55 26.12 7.31
C GLN A 585 -30.73 25.77 6.38
N GLN A 586 -30.75 24.57 5.81
CA GLN A 586 -31.84 24.10 4.92
C GLN A 586 -33.09 23.67 5.72
N ASP A 587 -34.23 23.50 5.04
CA ASP A 587 -35.51 23.11 5.67
C ASP A 587 -35.44 21.70 6.32
N ASP A 588 -34.62 20.82 5.75
CA ASP A 588 -34.35 19.50 6.31
C ASP A 588 -33.47 19.54 7.58
N GLY A 589 -32.89 20.71 7.92
CA GLY A 589 -32.08 20.96 9.10
C GLY A 589 -30.56 20.79 8.87
N GLY A 590 -30.12 20.48 7.66
CA GLY A 590 -28.70 20.39 7.33
C GLY A 590 -28.17 21.64 6.61
N TRP A 591 -27.00 21.48 6.00
CA TRP A 591 -26.35 22.50 5.18
C TRP A 591 -25.96 21.97 3.80
N LEU A 592 -25.81 22.93 2.90
CA LEU A 592 -25.43 22.71 1.52
C LEU A 592 -24.31 23.68 1.13
N THR A 593 -23.35 23.19 0.36
CA THR A 593 -22.40 24.03 -0.36
C THR A 593 -22.86 24.23 -1.79
N ALA A 594 -22.54 25.38 -2.38
CA ALA A 594 -22.92 25.75 -3.75
C ALA A 594 -22.44 24.73 -4.80
N GLU A 595 -21.37 24.00 -4.47
CA GLU A 595 -20.81 22.91 -5.26
C GLU A 595 -21.83 21.81 -5.60
N TYR A 596 -22.82 21.59 -4.74
CA TYR A 596 -23.86 20.59 -4.96
C TYR A 596 -24.69 20.82 -6.23
N LEU A 597 -24.85 22.09 -6.63
CA LEU A 597 -25.74 22.46 -7.73
C LEU A 597 -25.14 22.18 -9.12
N SER A 598 -23.97 21.55 -9.21
CA SER A 598 -23.29 21.26 -10.48
C SER A 598 -22.67 19.86 -10.50
N ASN A 599 -23.08 19.07 -11.50
CA ASN A 599 -22.38 17.84 -11.88
C ASN A 599 -21.14 18.09 -12.77
N ALA A 600 -20.76 19.34 -13.02
CA ALA A 600 -19.57 19.67 -13.80
C ALA A 600 -18.31 19.62 -12.93
N HIS A 601 -17.23 19.03 -13.45
CA HIS A 601 -15.90 19.05 -12.83
C HIS A 601 -15.36 20.47 -12.58
N TYR A 602 -15.91 21.47 -13.28
CA TYR A 602 -15.53 22.88 -13.16
C TYR A 602 -16.78 23.76 -13.15
N PHE A 603 -17.00 24.48 -12.05
CA PHE A 603 -18.12 25.40 -11.93
C PHE A 603 -17.76 26.68 -11.16
N PRO A 604 -18.44 27.79 -11.47
CA PRO A 604 -18.32 29.03 -10.70
C PRO A 604 -19.13 28.95 -9.40
N ALA A 605 -18.51 28.50 -8.30
CA ALA A 605 -19.19 28.27 -7.00
C ALA A 605 -20.05 29.46 -6.56
N TRP A 606 -19.53 30.68 -6.68
CA TRP A 606 -20.23 31.92 -6.35
C TRP A 606 -21.54 32.15 -7.15
N GLU A 607 -21.59 31.78 -8.44
CA GLU A 607 -22.82 31.91 -9.27
C GLU A 607 -23.85 30.81 -8.93
N LEU A 608 -23.40 29.67 -8.43
CA LEU A 608 -24.29 28.61 -7.95
C LEU A 608 -24.81 28.93 -6.55
N ALA A 609 -24.01 29.57 -5.69
CA ALA A 609 -24.39 29.92 -4.33
C ALA A 609 -25.67 30.77 -4.29
N GLU A 610 -25.81 31.71 -5.23
CA GLU A 610 -27.01 32.54 -5.37
C GLU A 610 -28.28 31.76 -5.78
N LYS A 611 -28.11 30.54 -6.30
CA LYS A 611 -29.21 29.68 -6.77
C LYS A 611 -29.68 28.67 -5.73
N VAL A 612 -28.98 28.53 -4.60
CA VAL A 612 -29.33 27.61 -3.51
C VAL A 612 -30.67 28.00 -2.90
N LYS A 613 -31.61 27.06 -2.87
CA LYS A 613 -32.92 27.21 -2.23
C LYS A 613 -32.95 26.48 -0.89
N LYS A 614 -33.78 26.97 0.03
CA LYS A 614 -34.03 26.34 1.35
C LYS A 614 -34.52 24.90 1.29
N SER A 615 -35.18 24.55 0.19
CA SER A 615 -35.71 23.22 -0.09
C SER A 615 -34.69 22.25 -0.72
N ASP A 616 -33.49 22.73 -1.07
CA ASP A 616 -32.47 21.86 -1.67
C ASP A 616 -31.94 20.88 -0.61
N PRO A 617 -31.71 19.60 -0.98
CA PRO A 617 -31.35 18.58 -0.01
C PRO A 617 -29.94 18.80 0.55
N SER A 618 -29.81 18.69 1.87
CA SER A 618 -28.52 18.81 2.56
C SER A 618 -27.59 17.64 2.28
N LEU A 619 -26.29 17.90 2.46
CA LEU A 619 -25.21 16.92 2.31
C LEU A 619 -24.71 16.46 3.67
N VAL A 620 -24.53 15.14 3.83
CA VAL A 620 -24.05 14.57 5.11
C VAL A 620 -22.69 15.15 5.51
N PHE A 621 -21.71 15.15 4.61
CA PHE A 621 -20.36 15.61 4.93
C PHE A 621 -20.33 17.10 5.31
N PHE A 622 -21.06 17.94 4.57
CA PHE A 622 -21.02 19.39 4.76
C PHE A 622 -21.85 19.83 5.96
N THR A 623 -22.94 19.13 6.25
CA THR A 623 -23.69 19.30 7.49
C THR A 623 -22.82 18.91 8.69
N ALA A 624 -22.10 17.79 8.62
CA ALA A 624 -21.23 17.36 9.70
C ALA A 624 -20.08 18.35 9.95
N GLU A 625 -19.44 18.84 8.89
CA GLU A 625 -18.41 19.89 9.00
C GLU A 625 -18.97 21.19 9.60
N THR A 626 -20.12 21.65 9.10
CA THR A 626 -20.74 22.91 9.56
C THR A 626 -21.09 22.84 11.04
N VAL A 627 -21.72 21.74 11.49
CA VAL A 627 -22.08 21.55 12.90
C VAL A 627 -20.82 21.45 13.78
N TYR A 628 -19.75 20.83 13.29
CA TYR A 628 -18.47 20.76 14.00
C TYR A 628 -17.89 22.16 14.24
N VAL A 629 -17.90 23.01 13.20
CA VAL A 629 -17.44 24.40 13.29
C VAL A 629 -18.32 25.24 14.20
N LEU A 630 -19.65 25.10 14.11
CA LEU A 630 -20.58 25.80 15.00
C LEU A 630 -20.41 25.38 16.47
N ALA A 631 -20.17 24.10 16.76
CA ALA A 631 -19.90 23.64 18.12
C ALA A 631 -18.67 24.31 18.71
N MET A 632 -17.55 24.34 17.98
CA MET A 632 -16.34 25.03 18.42
C MET A 632 -16.55 26.54 18.56
N ALA A 633 -17.28 27.17 17.63
CA ALA A 633 -17.53 28.61 17.65
C ALA A 633 -18.35 29.04 18.87
N LEU A 634 -19.45 28.34 19.15
CA LEU A 634 -20.30 28.64 20.31
C LEU A 634 -19.53 28.41 21.63
N GLU A 635 -18.66 27.38 21.69
CA GLU A 635 -17.84 27.13 22.88
C GLU A 635 -16.72 28.18 23.04
N HIS A 636 -16.23 28.76 21.94
CA HIS A 636 -15.28 29.88 21.93
C HIS A 636 -15.90 31.18 22.44
N LEU A 637 -17.10 31.49 21.96
CA LEU A 637 -17.88 32.68 22.36
C LEU A 637 -18.43 32.56 23.78
N GLY A 638 -18.49 31.34 24.34
CA GLY A 638 -18.97 31.07 25.69
C GLY A 638 -20.48 30.81 25.78
N ASP A 639 -21.15 30.65 24.63
CA ASP A 639 -22.58 30.34 24.53
C ASP A 639 -22.90 28.91 24.99
N ILE A 640 -21.91 28.01 24.91
CA ILE A 640 -21.97 26.65 25.45
C ILE A 640 -20.74 26.32 26.28
N GLN A 641 -20.87 25.39 27.23
CA GLN A 641 -19.78 25.01 28.14
C GLN A 641 -18.98 23.82 27.64
N LYS A 642 -19.63 22.89 26.95
CA LYS A 642 -18.99 21.74 26.29
C LYS A 642 -19.62 21.48 24.93
N PRO A 643 -18.90 20.82 24.00
CA PRO A 643 -19.39 20.60 22.64
C PRO A 643 -20.78 19.96 22.55
N SER A 644 -21.10 19.00 23.41
CA SER A 644 -22.40 18.32 23.41
C SER A 644 -23.60 19.22 23.75
N ASP A 645 -23.37 20.38 24.37
CA ASP A 645 -24.44 21.30 24.76
C ASP A 645 -25.14 21.92 23.54
N ILE A 646 -24.57 21.83 22.33
CA ILE A 646 -25.27 22.20 21.08
C ILE A 646 -26.59 21.45 20.90
N LEU A 647 -26.75 20.29 21.55
CA LEU A 647 -27.99 19.51 21.49
C LEU A 647 -29.17 20.21 22.19
N ASN A 648 -28.92 21.30 22.92
CA ASN A 648 -29.95 22.17 23.47
C ASN A 648 -30.54 23.12 22.41
N ASP A 649 -29.82 23.40 21.32
CA ASP A 649 -30.39 24.12 20.16
C ASP A 649 -31.17 23.11 19.29
N PRO A 650 -32.50 23.28 19.11
CA PRO A 650 -33.31 22.33 18.34
C PRO A 650 -32.85 22.15 16.89
N ARG A 651 -32.26 23.18 16.28
CA ARG A 651 -31.73 23.15 14.91
C ARG A 651 -30.51 22.24 14.82
N LEU A 652 -29.56 22.40 15.73
CA LEU A 652 -28.32 21.62 15.76
C LEU A 652 -28.57 20.19 16.23
N ALA A 653 -29.47 20.00 17.20
CA ALA A 653 -29.89 18.68 17.65
C ALA A 653 -30.53 17.87 16.50
N LYS A 654 -31.37 18.49 15.68
CA LYS A 654 -31.96 17.85 14.49
C LYS A 654 -30.87 17.36 13.52
N ALA A 655 -29.87 18.19 13.24
CA ALA A 655 -28.76 17.86 12.34
C ALA A 655 -27.92 16.68 12.87
N VAL A 656 -27.52 16.68 14.15
CA VAL A 656 -26.74 15.59 14.76
C VAL A 656 -27.50 14.26 14.72
N ARG A 657 -28.80 14.29 15.06
CA ARG A 657 -29.63 13.08 15.01
C ARG A 657 -29.79 12.56 13.59
N TRP A 658 -29.96 13.45 12.61
CA TRP A 658 -30.01 13.07 11.20
C TRP A 658 -28.72 12.36 10.76
N ILE A 659 -27.54 12.94 11.06
CA ILE A 659 -26.25 12.32 10.74
C ILE A 659 -26.17 10.90 11.31
N LEU A 660 -26.56 10.68 12.57
CA LEU A 660 -26.53 9.34 13.17
C LEU A 660 -27.46 8.34 12.47
N THR A 661 -28.59 8.79 11.93
CA THR A 661 -29.52 7.92 11.18
C THR A 661 -29.03 7.58 9.77
N GLU A 662 -28.07 8.36 9.22
CA GLU A 662 -27.55 8.15 7.86
C GLU A 662 -26.44 7.10 7.76
N GLN A 663 -25.96 6.55 8.88
CA GLN A 663 -24.96 5.50 8.88
C GLN A 663 -25.50 4.23 8.19
N LYS A 664 -24.71 3.65 7.30
CA LYS A 664 -25.10 2.48 6.49
C LYS A 664 -24.73 1.17 7.19
N GLU A 665 -25.40 0.09 6.79
CA GLU A 665 -25.25 -1.24 7.39
C GLU A 665 -23.81 -1.80 7.34
N PHE A 666 -22.97 -1.31 6.43
CA PHE A 666 -21.55 -1.70 6.32
C PHE A 666 -20.62 -0.94 7.29
N GLY A 667 -21.13 0.01 8.08
CA GLY A 667 -20.38 0.66 9.16
C GLY A 667 -19.92 2.09 8.91
N ALA A 668 -20.16 2.64 7.71
CA ALA A 668 -19.73 3.98 7.32
C ALA A 668 -20.90 4.84 6.81
N TRP A 669 -20.62 6.09 6.45
CA TRP A 669 -21.59 7.00 5.81
C TRP A 669 -21.32 7.08 4.32
N LEU A 670 -22.40 7.11 3.54
CA LEU A 670 -22.35 7.34 2.10
C LEU A 670 -23.62 8.08 1.69
N ASP A 671 -23.44 9.23 1.06
CA ASP A 671 -24.52 10.00 0.46
C ASP A 671 -24.46 9.83 -1.07
N GLN A 672 -25.61 9.56 -1.70
CA GLN A 672 -25.67 9.41 -3.16
C GLN A 672 -25.78 10.77 -3.88
N LYS A 673 -25.92 11.85 -3.12
CA LYS A 673 -26.18 13.20 -3.60
C LYS A 673 -24.86 13.95 -3.85
N GLY A 674 -24.62 14.40 -5.08
CA GLY A 674 -23.51 15.32 -5.40
C GLY A 674 -22.12 14.71 -5.26
N GLU A 675 -22.00 13.37 -5.21
CA GLU A 675 -20.71 12.69 -5.19
C GLU A 675 -20.29 12.23 -6.60
N LEU A 676 -19.09 12.63 -7.02
CA LEU A 676 -18.51 12.24 -8.30
C LEU A 676 -17.91 10.82 -8.27
N PHE A 677 -17.55 10.31 -7.08
CA PHE A 677 -16.87 9.03 -6.88
C PHE A 677 -17.58 8.25 -5.79
N PHE A 678 -18.65 7.52 -6.09
CA PHE A 678 -19.48 6.75 -5.12
C PHE A 678 -18.68 6.01 -4.00
N THR A 679 -18.21 6.71 -2.96
CA THR A 679 -17.24 6.24 -1.96
C THR A 679 -17.52 6.84 -0.57
N PRO A 680 -17.46 6.05 0.51
CA PRO A 680 -17.92 6.51 1.82
C PRO A 680 -16.92 7.41 2.58
N TYR A 681 -15.74 7.67 2.03
CA TYR A 681 -14.62 8.25 2.80
C TYR A 681 -14.86 9.70 3.22
N LEU A 682 -15.54 10.53 2.41
CA LEU A 682 -15.71 11.95 2.71
C LEU A 682 -16.78 12.19 3.78
N GLU A 683 -17.95 11.57 3.62
CA GLU A 683 -19.06 11.63 4.57
C GLU A 683 -18.62 11.02 5.90
N THR A 684 -17.95 9.87 5.84
CA THR A 684 -17.43 9.21 7.04
C THR A 684 -16.38 10.07 7.73
N LYS A 685 -15.49 10.75 6.99
CA LYS A 685 -14.50 11.67 7.57
C LYS A 685 -15.16 12.72 8.43
N TRP A 686 -16.13 13.45 7.89
CA TRP A 686 -16.73 14.57 8.61
C TRP A 686 -17.72 14.12 9.68
N ALA A 687 -18.47 13.03 9.47
CA ALA A 687 -19.29 12.42 10.51
C ALA A 687 -18.43 11.98 11.71
N LEU A 688 -17.28 11.35 11.45
CA LEU A 688 -16.36 10.91 12.49
C LEU A 688 -15.73 12.08 13.26
N ILE A 689 -15.27 13.13 12.56
CA ILE A 689 -14.72 14.34 13.19
C ILE A 689 -15.77 15.00 14.09
N LEU A 690 -16.99 15.20 13.59
CA LEU A 690 -18.08 15.79 14.37
C LEU A 690 -18.40 14.94 15.60
N LEU A 691 -18.75 13.67 15.40
CA LEU A 691 -19.29 12.83 16.48
C LEU A 691 -18.24 12.61 17.58
N SER A 692 -16.97 12.42 17.21
CA SER A 692 -15.89 12.28 18.20
C SER A 692 -15.65 13.57 18.99
N HIS A 693 -15.84 14.75 18.39
CA HIS A 693 -15.77 16.03 19.09
C HIS A 693 -16.93 16.24 20.06
N LEU A 694 -18.15 15.92 19.66
CA LEU A 694 -19.34 16.04 20.53
C LEU A 694 -19.35 15.04 21.68
N PHE A 695 -18.83 13.83 21.43
CA PHE A 695 -18.85 12.72 22.37
C PHE A 695 -17.43 12.15 22.55
N PRO A 696 -16.55 12.83 23.31
CA PRO A 696 -15.16 12.40 23.47
C PRO A 696 -15.05 11.04 24.19
N GLY A 697 -14.00 10.28 23.86
CA GLY A 697 -13.65 9.01 24.48
C GLY A 697 -12.76 9.18 25.72
N GLU A 698 -12.44 8.05 26.37
CA GLU A 698 -11.69 8.03 27.63
C GLU A 698 -10.19 7.78 27.46
N TRP A 699 -9.77 7.36 26.26
CA TRP A 699 -8.37 7.05 25.97
C TRP A 699 -7.54 8.32 25.90
N SER A 700 -6.28 8.24 26.35
CA SER A 700 -5.29 9.27 26.03
C SER A 700 -3.90 8.67 26.01
N ARG A 701 -3.01 9.24 25.19
CA ARG A 701 -1.62 8.80 25.11
C ARG A 701 -0.91 8.88 26.45
N THR A 702 -1.19 9.90 27.26
CA THR A 702 -0.62 10.03 28.62
C THR A 702 -1.03 8.88 29.53
N LYS A 703 -2.32 8.49 29.52
CA LYS A 703 -2.80 7.34 30.30
C LYS A 703 -2.17 6.03 29.82
N GLU A 704 -2.09 5.83 28.50
CA GLU A 704 -1.46 4.65 27.90
C GLU A 704 0.03 4.54 28.28
N LEU A 705 0.79 5.64 28.20
CA LEU A 705 2.20 5.67 28.60
C LEU A 705 2.41 5.39 30.10
N ALA A 706 1.49 5.86 30.96
CA ALA A 706 1.54 5.55 32.39
C ALA A 706 1.28 4.06 32.65
N GLN A 707 0.30 3.47 31.96
CA GLN A 707 -0.02 2.04 32.04
C GLN A 707 1.14 1.18 31.52
N ALA A 708 1.76 1.56 30.40
CA ALA A 708 2.89 0.86 29.79
C ALA A 708 4.05 0.59 30.75
N LYS A 709 4.31 1.51 31.69
CA LYS A 709 5.35 1.36 32.73
C LYS A 709 5.02 0.27 33.74
N GLN A 710 3.75 -0.01 33.96
CA GLN A 710 3.26 -0.93 35.00
C GLN A 710 2.98 -2.34 34.48
N VAL A 711 2.85 -2.54 33.16
CA VAL A 711 2.57 -3.85 32.55
C VAL A 711 3.59 -4.89 32.99
N THR A 712 3.09 -6.05 33.44
CA THR A 712 3.89 -7.22 33.79
C THR A 712 3.68 -8.32 32.76
N PRO A 713 4.73 -9.09 32.41
CA PRO A 713 4.58 -10.21 31.51
C PRO A 713 3.75 -11.34 32.15
N PRO A 714 2.99 -12.12 31.37
CA PRO A 714 2.37 -13.33 31.85
C PRO A 714 3.41 -14.39 32.23
N GLN A 715 2.98 -15.40 32.98
CA GLN A 715 3.80 -16.58 33.26
C GLN A 715 3.80 -17.49 32.02
N MET A 716 4.90 -17.48 31.28
CA MET A 716 5.04 -18.14 29.97
C MET A 716 4.78 -19.64 30.00
N ASP A 717 5.13 -20.32 31.09
CA ASP A 717 4.92 -21.75 31.30
C ASP A 717 3.45 -22.15 31.48
N ARG A 718 2.56 -21.17 31.71
CA ARG A 718 1.12 -21.39 31.90
C ARG A 718 0.27 -21.09 30.68
N LEU A 719 0.85 -20.45 29.66
CA LEU A 719 0.10 -20.12 28.44
C LEU A 719 -0.03 -21.36 27.56
N THR A 720 -1.23 -21.58 27.05
CA THR A 720 -1.43 -22.49 25.91
C THR A 720 -0.84 -21.89 24.64
N TYR A 721 -0.70 -22.72 23.61
CA TYR A 721 -0.06 -22.30 22.37
C TYR A 721 -0.77 -21.08 21.74
N THR A 722 -2.11 -21.08 21.70
CA THR A 722 -2.83 -19.94 21.11
C THR A 722 -2.91 -18.73 22.03
N GLU A 723 -2.88 -18.90 23.35
CA GLU A 723 -2.75 -17.79 24.30
C GLU A 723 -1.38 -17.10 24.19
N LEU A 724 -0.32 -17.85 23.92
CA LEU A 724 1.00 -17.30 23.64
C LEU A 724 1.01 -16.49 22.35
N LEU A 725 0.38 -17.01 21.29
CA LEU A 725 0.22 -16.28 20.02
C LEU A 725 -0.58 -14.99 20.22
N ASP A 726 -1.70 -15.04 20.94
CA ASP A 726 -2.53 -13.86 21.24
C ASP A 726 -1.77 -12.81 22.04
N TRP A 727 -0.99 -13.27 23.03
CA TRP A 727 -0.18 -12.37 23.83
C TRP A 727 0.85 -11.65 22.96
N LEU A 728 1.62 -12.38 22.14
CA LEU A 728 2.61 -11.81 21.22
C LEU A 728 1.98 -10.85 20.20
N ASP A 729 0.86 -11.26 19.60
CA ASP A 729 0.13 -10.51 18.57
C ASP A 729 -0.49 -9.20 19.11
N GLY A 730 -0.80 -9.17 20.41
CA GLY A 730 -1.30 -8.00 21.12
C GLY A 730 -0.23 -7.01 21.61
N LEU A 731 1.07 -7.32 21.50
CA LEU A 731 2.14 -6.44 21.98
C LEU A 731 2.37 -5.26 21.04
N TRP A 732 1.94 -4.07 21.45
CA TRP A 732 2.12 -2.83 20.68
C TRP A 732 2.72 -1.72 21.52
N ALA A 733 3.51 -0.84 20.86
CA ALA A 733 4.05 0.35 21.50
C ALA A 733 2.94 1.22 22.15
N PRO A 734 3.17 1.76 23.36
CA PRO A 734 4.39 1.69 24.16
C PRO A 734 4.37 0.52 25.17
N LEU A 735 5.52 -0.15 25.36
CA LEU A 735 5.70 -1.20 26.37
C LEU A 735 7.07 -1.07 27.06
N ASN A 736 7.17 -1.54 28.29
CA ASN A 736 8.42 -1.48 29.07
C ASN A 736 9.38 -2.65 28.74
N GLY A 737 10.67 -2.50 29.11
CA GLY A 737 11.70 -3.48 28.76
C GLY A 737 11.55 -4.86 29.41
N ARG A 738 10.73 -5.01 30.48
CA ARG A 738 10.44 -6.35 31.04
C ARG A 738 9.66 -7.20 30.05
N ILE A 739 8.75 -6.60 29.28
CA ILE A 739 8.02 -7.28 28.22
C ILE A 739 8.98 -7.69 27.10
N VAL A 740 9.84 -6.77 26.66
CA VAL A 740 10.85 -7.06 25.62
C VAL A 740 11.73 -8.24 26.04
N ARG A 741 12.30 -8.20 27.24
CA ARG A 741 13.15 -9.27 27.78
C ARG A 741 12.42 -10.62 27.96
N THR A 742 11.10 -10.61 28.14
CA THR A 742 10.28 -11.83 28.17
C THR A 742 10.10 -12.44 26.77
N VAL A 743 10.06 -11.60 25.73
CA VAL A 743 9.92 -12.05 24.33
C VAL A 743 11.25 -12.59 23.77
N LEU A 744 12.40 -12.07 24.20
CA LEU A 744 13.71 -12.44 23.64
C LEU A 744 13.99 -13.96 23.58
N PRO A 745 13.69 -14.78 24.62
CA PRO A 745 13.89 -16.22 24.55
C PRO A 745 13.04 -16.91 23.47
N LEU A 746 11.85 -16.37 23.16
CA LEU A 746 10.92 -16.93 22.16
C LEU A 746 11.43 -16.78 20.72
N LEU A 747 12.39 -15.90 20.48
CA LEU A 747 13.10 -15.81 19.20
C LEU A 747 13.89 -17.10 18.88
N LYS A 748 14.11 -17.98 19.87
CA LYS A 748 14.79 -19.27 19.69
C LYS A 748 13.84 -20.47 19.85
N HIS A 749 12.53 -20.24 19.87
CA HIS A 749 11.54 -21.30 20.01
C HIS A 749 11.62 -22.33 18.86
N ASP A 750 11.35 -23.61 19.13
CA ASP A 750 11.46 -24.67 18.12
C ASP A 750 10.49 -24.48 16.95
N ASP A 751 9.27 -24.03 17.25
CA ASP A 751 8.26 -23.69 16.27
C ASP A 751 8.55 -22.34 15.57
N PRO A 752 8.73 -22.34 14.23
CA PRO A 752 8.88 -21.14 13.43
C PRO A 752 7.75 -20.10 13.60
N LEU A 753 6.48 -20.49 13.82
CA LEU A 753 5.39 -19.50 13.96
C LEU A 753 5.56 -18.66 15.24
N ILE A 754 6.04 -19.28 16.33
CA ILE A 754 6.35 -18.55 17.57
C ILE A 754 7.55 -17.62 17.38
N ARG A 755 8.61 -18.07 16.70
CA ARG A 755 9.77 -17.19 16.39
C ARG A 755 9.34 -16.00 15.54
N GLN A 756 8.50 -16.25 14.54
CA GLN A 756 7.92 -15.21 13.67
C GLN A 756 7.13 -14.19 14.49
N LYS A 757 6.19 -14.64 15.33
CA LYS A 757 5.37 -13.75 16.17
C LYS A 757 6.19 -13.01 17.21
N ALA A 758 7.21 -13.63 17.78
CA ALA A 758 8.14 -12.96 18.69
C ALA A 758 8.92 -11.83 17.99
N ALA A 759 9.45 -12.07 16.78
CA ALA A 759 10.10 -11.03 15.99
C ALA A 759 9.13 -9.90 15.62
N ALA A 760 7.90 -10.24 15.20
CA ALA A 760 6.85 -9.27 14.91
C ALA A 760 6.51 -8.42 16.14
N ALA A 761 6.32 -9.03 17.31
CA ALA A 761 6.01 -8.33 18.55
C ALA A 761 7.09 -7.30 18.93
N ILE A 762 8.37 -7.63 18.77
CA ILE A 762 9.46 -6.68 19.01
C ILE A 762 9.37 -5.48 18.07
N GLY A 763 9.12 -5.70 16.78
CA GLY A 763 8.92 -4.61 15.84
C GLY A 763 7.68 -3.77 16.14
N GLN A 764 6.57 -4.38 16.56
CA GLN A 764 5.34 -3.69 16.98
C GLN A 764 5.54 -2.82 18.23
N MET A 765 6.36 -3.29 19.19
CA MET A 765 6.82 -2.51 20.35
C MET A 765 7.76 -1.37 19.96
N ALA A 766 8.44 -1.47 18.82
CA ALA A 766 9.33 -0.43 18.32
C ALA A 766 8.62 0.63 17.47
N CYS A 767 7.43 0.37 16.92
CA CYS A 767 6.68 1.31 16.06
C CYS A 767 6.54 2.72 16.66
N ASP A 768 7.34 3.67 16.15
CA ASP A 768 7.42 5.09 16.55
C ASP A 768 7.35 5.37 18.06
N THR A 769 7.91 4.46 18.86
CA THR A 769 7.81 4.53 20.31
C THR A 769 8.74 5.58 20.92
N VAL A 770 8.24 6.25 21.96
CA VAL A 770 9.07 7.07 22.86
C VAL A 770 9.64 6.26 24.03
N VAL A 771 9.13 5.04 24.27
CA VAL A 771 9.63 4.11 25.30
C VAL A 771 10.57 3.10 24.63
N LYS A 772 11.88 3.26 24.88
CA LYS A 772 12.93 2.48 24.21
C LYS A 772 13.61 1.41 25.07
N ASP A 773 13.26 1.34 26.35
CA ASP A 773 13.88 0.41 27.31
C ASP A 773 13.84 -1.05 26.82
N GLY A 774 15.00 -1.70 26.77
CA GLY A 774 15.19 -3.10 26.37
C GLY A 774 15.14 -3.38 24.86
N LEU A 775 14.76 -2.44 24.01
CA LEU A 775 14.64 -2.66 22.55
C LEU A 775 16.00 -2.87 21.86
N ASP A 776 17.07 -2.29 22.39
CA ASP A 776 18.44 -2.46 21.91
C ASP A 776 18.97 -3.89 22.14
N GLU A 777 18.55 -4.55 23.24
CA GLU A 777 18.89 -5.95 23.53
C GLU A 777 18.37 -6.92 22.45
N ALA A 778 17.34 -6.53 21.69
CA ALA A 778 16.76 -7.35 20.63
C ALA A 778 17.55 -7.33 19.32
N VAL A 779 18.47 -6.37 19.12
CA VAL A 779 19.14 -6.18 17.83
C VAL A 779 19.93 -7.41 17.41
N GLU A 780 20.83 -7.91 18.24
CA GLU A 780 21.68 -9.07 17.90
C GLU A 780 20.86 -10.36 17.73
N PRO A 781 19.89 -10.71 18.60
CA PRO A 781 18.97 -11.81 18.35
C PRO A 781 18.24 -11.72 17.01
N LEU A 782 17.73 -10.54 16.63
CA LEU A 782 17.05 -10.35 15.35
C LEU A 782 18.00 -10.44 14.15
N ILE A 783 19.24 -9.96 14.27
CA ILE A 783 20.27 -10.17 13.22
C ILE A 783 20.53 -11.66 13.02
N GLY A 784 20.59 -12.45 14.10
CA GLY A 784 20.71 -13.91 14.03
C GLY A 784 19.54 -14.59 13.31
N LEU A 785 18.33 -14.02 13.37
CA LEU A 785 17.16 -14.52 12.66
C LEU A 785 17.14 -14.19 11.16
N LEU A 786 18.04 -13.33 10.66
CA LEU A 786 18.14 -13.07 9.22
C LEU A 786 18.56 -14.32 8.41
N THR A 787 19.11 -15.34 9.07
CA THR A 787 19.47 -16.62 8.47
C THR A 787 18.51 -17.76 8.81
N ASP A 788 17.35 -17.47 9.42
CA ASP A 788 16.37 -18.50 9.78
C ASP A 788 15.92 -19.27 8.54
N ASP A 789 15.74 -20.58 8.69
CA ASP A 789 15.34 -21.48 7.62
C ASP A 789 13.90 -21.22 7.12
N ALA A 790 13.03 -20.70 8.00
CA ALA A 790 11.65 -20.39 7.67
C ALA A 790 11.50 -18.96 7.14
N LYS A 791 10.88 -18.82 5.96
CA LYS A 791 10.78 -17.52 5.28
C LYS A 791 10.03 -16.46 6.07
N MET A 792 9.00 -16.86 6.79
CA MET A 792 8.24 -15.94 7.63
C MET A 792 9.07 -15.35 8.77
N VAL A 793 10.08 -16.07 9.29
CA VAL A 793 10.89 -15.62 10.44
C VAL A 793 11.90 -14.56 10.01
N TRP A 794 12.77 -14.85 9.04
CA TRP A 794 13.77 -13.86 8.60
C TRP A 794 13.13 -12.60 8.00
N ARG A 795 11.96 -12.73 7.37
CA ARG A 795 11.17 -11.57 6.91
C ARG A 795 10.66 -10.72 8.08
N SER A 796 10.14 -11.35 9.13
CA SER A 796 9.66 -10.65 10.32
C SER A 796 10.79 -10.02 11.11
N ALA A 797 11.96 -10.67 11.14
CA ALA A 797 13.18 -10.10 11.72
C ALA A 797 13.64 -8.85 10.94
N ALA A 798 13.68 -8.90 9.61
CA ALA A 798 14.00 -7.73 8.78
C ALA A 798 12.98 -6.58 8.98
N TRP A 799 11.68 -6.90 9.08
CA TRP A 799 10.64 -5.92 9.39
C TRP A 799 10.84 -5.30 10.77
N ALA A 800 11.14 -6.10 11.80
CA ALA A 800 11.36 -5.62 13.16
C ALA A 800 12.63 -4.74 13.26
N LEU A 801 13.72 -5.15 12.60
CA LEU A 801 14.94 -4.37 12.48
C LEU A 801 14.68 -3.03 11.78
N ARG A 802 13.81 -2.98 10.77
CA ARG A 802 13.39 -1.71 10.15
C ARG A 802 12.68 -0.81 11.16
N GLN A 803 11.74 -1.33 11.96
CA GLN A 803 11.05 -0.52 12.98
C GLN A 803 12.02 -0.01 14.06
N LEU A 804 12.97 -0.83 14.50
CA LEU A 804 14.03 -0.42 15.43
C LEU A 804 14.93 0.66 14.82
N ALA A 805 15.40 0.45 13.59
CA ALA A 805 16.27 1.39 12.88
C ALA A 805 15.58 2.72 12.61
N ASN A 806 14.28 2.70 12.30
CA ASN A 806 13.48 3.91 12.19
C ASN A 806 13.49 4.71 13.49
N ASN A 807 13.72 4.11 14.66
CA ASN A 807 13.90 4.76 15.96
C ASN A 807 15.36 5.06 16.34
N GLY A 808 16.30 4.85 15.41
CA GLY A 808 17.73 5.02 15.62
C GLY A 808 18.42 3.84 16.32
N ILE A 809 17.73 2.71 16.52
CA ILE A 809 18.25 1.54 17.24
C ILE A 809 18.82 0.52 16.25
N GLY A 810 20.05 0.04 16.47
CA GLY A 810 20.65 -1.05 15.69
C GLY A 810 21.11 -0.70 14.27
N VAL A 811 21.13 0.59 13.89
CA VAL A 811 21.45 1.02 12.51
C VAL A 811 22.84 0.56 12.06
N GLU A 812 23.86 0.69 12.91
CA GLU A 812 25.23 0.22 12.57
C GLU A 812 25.32 -1.30 12.43
N ARG A 813 24.53 -2.05 13.21
CA ARG A 813 24.49 -3.51 13.13
C ARG A 813 23.83 -3.99 11.84
N ILE A 814 22.76 -3.31 11.41
CA ILE A 814 22.13 -3.57 10.10
C ILE A 814 23.11 -3.27 8.96
N LYS A 815 23.84 -2.16 9.03
CA LYS A 815 24.90 -1.84 8.05
C LYS A 815 26.00 -2.90 8.03
N ALA A 816 26.44 -3.40 9.19
CA ALA A 816 27.41 -4.49 9.26
C ALA A 816 26.85 -5.78 8.63
N ALA A 817 25.57 -6.10 8.84
CA ALA A 817 24.92 -7.27 8.24
C ALA A 817 24.84 -7.21 6.70
N LEU A 818 24.73 -6.02 6.10
CA LEU A 818 24.89 -5.82 4.65
C LEU A 818 26.30 -6.18 4.14
N SER A 819 27.26 -6.40 5.03
CA SER A 819 28.64 -6.78 4.74
C SER A 819 29.03 -8.16 5.24
N SER A 820 28.06 -8.97 5.65
CA SER A 820 28.32 -10.34 6.11
C SER A 820 28.84 -11.24 5.00
N ASP A 821 29.73 -12.17 5.34
CA ASP A 821 30.20 -13.22 4.43
C ASP A 821 29.09 -14.25 4.11
N ASP A 822 28.10 -14.43 4.98
CA ASP A 822 26.95 -15.31 4.71
C ASP A 822 25.93 -14.58 3.81
N PRO A 823 25.68 -15.07 2.57
CA PRO A 823 24.70 -14.46 1.67
C PRO A 823 23.29 -14.42 2.26
N ARG A 824 22.91 -15.34 3.16
CA ARG A 824 21.58 -15.32 3.81
C ARG A 824 21.43 -14.13 4.75
N VAL A 825 22.49 -13.76 5.48
CA VAL A 825 22.49 -12.53 6.30
C VAL A 825 22.32 -11.31 5.39
N ARG A 826 23.04 -11.25 4.26
CA ARG A 826 22.90 -10.14 3.30
C ARG A 826 21.50 -10.08 2.68
N ARG A 827 20.87 -11.22 2.35
CA ARG A 827 19.47 -11.30 1.88
C ARG A 827 18.50 -10.71 2.89
N GLY A 828 18.62 -11.10 4.16
CA GLY A 828 17.77 -10.59 5.23
C GLY A 828 18.02 -9.10 5.52
N ALA A 829 19.28 -8.66 5.51
CA ALA A 829 19.65 -7.28 5.79
C ALA A 829 19.20 -6.31 4.68
N THR A 830 19.32 -6.70 3.40
CA THR A 830 18.79 -5.89 2.29
C THR A 830 17.27 -5.75 2.37
N ARG A 831 16.54 -6.78 2.86
CA ARG A 831 15.08 -6.72 3.04
C ARG A 831 14.62 -5.58 3.94
N VAL A 832 15.44 -5.16 4.91
CA VAL A 832 15.14 -4.02 5.80
C VAL A 832 14.73 -2.79 4.99
N PHE A 833 15.34 -2.57 3.82
CA PHE A 833 15.16 -1.36 3.00
C PHE A 833 14.18 -1.55 1.83
N LEU A 834 13.39 -2.62 1.81
CA LEU A 834 12.41 -2.84 0.73
C LEU A 834 11.13 -2.02 0.90
N ARG A 835 10.90 -1.45 2.09
CA ARG A 835 9.72 -0.65 2.43
C ARG A 835 10.10 0.44 3.45
N TYR A 836 9.29 1.51 3.51
CA TYR A 836 9.17 2.55 4.54
C TYR A 836 10.33 2.76 5.55
N PHE A 837 11.52 3.13 5.06
CA PHE A 837 12.71 3.48 5.86
C PHE A 837 12.92 5.00 5.97
N TYR A 838 11.84 5.79 6.04
CA TYR A 838 11.91 7.26 5.91
C TYR A 838 12.91 7.95 6.86
N HIS A 839 13.11 7.43 8.06
CA HIS A 839 14.06 8.00 9.03
C HIS A 839 15.53 7.67 8.73
N LEU A 840 15.79 6.82 7.73
CA LEU A 840 17.13 6.39 7.33
C LEU A 840 17.61 7.04 6.03
N VAL A 841 16.79 7.87 5.36
CA VAL A 841 17.11 8.43 4.03
C VAL A 841 18.39 9.28 4.00
N ASP A 842 18.80 9.82 5.14
CA ASP A 842 20.03 10.60 5.29
C ASP A 842 21.29 9.73 5.49
N ARG A 843 21.13 8.40 5.63
CA ARG A 843 22.24 7.43 5.76
C ARG A 843 22.85 7.07 4.41
N LYS A 844 23.55 8.04 3.81
CA LYS A 844 24.24 7.87 2.51
C LYS A 844 25.16 6.65 2.48
N ASP A 845 25.83 6.36 3.58
CA ASP A 845 26.73 5.22 3.74
C ASP A 845 26.03 3.86 3.60
N ILE A 846 24.75 3.77 3.97
CA ILE A 846 23.92 2.58 3.71
C ILE A 846 23.53 2.50 2.24
N ALA A 847 23.15 3.62 1.63
CA ALA A 847 22.82 3.68 0.21
C ALA A 847 24.01 3.30 -0.67
N GLU A 848 25.22 3.76 -0.33
CA GLU A 848 26.46 3.39 -1.02
C GLU A 848 26.79 1.90 -0.86
N ARG A 849 26.53 1.33 0.32
CA ARG A 849 26.67 -0.12 0.53
C ARG A 849 25.69 -0.90 -0.34
N LEU A 850 24.42 -0.48 -0.40
CA LEU A 850 23.42 -1.07 -1.28
C LEU A 850 23.81 -0.94 -2.77
N CYS A 851 24.40 0.19 -3.18
CA CYS A 851 24.95 0.34 -4.53
C CYS A 851 26.01 -0.73 -4.83
N THR A 852 26.89 -1.03 -3.88
CA THR A 852 27.88 -2.11 -4.02
C THR A 852 27.21 -3.48 -4.14
N LEU A 853 26.16 -3.73 -3.34
CA LEU A 853 25.40 -4.99 -3.35
C LEU A 853 24.58 -5.24 -4.63
N THR A 854 24.42 -4.24 -5.50
CA THR A 854 23.91 -4.50 -6.87
C THR A 854 24.82 -5.45 -7.65
N GLN A 855 26.08 -5.62 -7.21
CA GLN A 855 27.09 -6.46 -7.84
C GLN A 855 27.33 -7.78 -7.08
N ASP A 856 26.48 -8.13 -6.12
CA ASP A 856 26.63 -9.33 -5.28
C ASP A 856 26.53 -10.64 -6.08
N ASP A 857 27.20 -11.69 -5.62
CA ASP A 857 27.13 -13.02 -6.24
C ASP A 857 25.75 -13.67 -6.05
N ASP A 858 25.00 -13.27 -5.02
CA ASP A 858 23.66 -13.76 -4.75
C ASP A 858 22.60 -12.97 -5.54
N PRO A 859 21.84 -13.62 -6.45
CA PRO A 859 20.83 -12.93 -7.25
C PRO A 859 19.74 -12.24 -6.43
N LEU A 860 19.36 -12.79 -5.26
CA LEU A 860 18.31 -12.19 -4.44
C LEU A 860 18.83 -10.92 -3.74
N VAL A 861 20.10 -10.89 -3.34
CA VAL A 861 20.74 -9.68 -2.79
C VAL A 861 20.74 -8.56 -3.83
N ARG A 862 21.07 -8.87 -5.09
CA ARG A 862 21.01 -7.89 -6.19
C ARG A 862 19.59 -7.36 -6.42
N VAL A 863 18.60 -8.25 -6.47
CA VAL A 863 17.17 -7.88 -6.59
C VAL A 863 16.76 -6.95 -5.46
N HIS A 864 17.02 -7.32 -4.21
CA HIS A 864 16.65 -6.49 -3.06
C HIS A 864 17.39 -5.14 -3.07
N ALA A 865 18.66 -5.11 -3.44
CA ALA A 865 19.42 -3.85 -3.56
C ALA A 865 18.79 -2.91 -4.60
N LEU A 866 18.43 -3.41 -5.79
CA LEU A 866 17.73 -2.63 -6.82
C LEU A 866 16.40 -2.09 -6.30
N GLN A 867 15.60 -2.95 -5.65
CA GLN A 867 14.32 -2.58 -5.05
C GLN A 867 14.51 -1.49 -3.97
N SER A 868 15.56 -1.53 -3.16
CA SER A 868 15.82 -0.51 -2.14
C SER A 868 16.27 0.82 -2.73
N LEU A 869 17.15 0.79 -3.73
CA LEU A 869 17.88 1.98 -4.21
C LEU A 869 17.02 2.95 -5.03
N TRP A 870 16.04 2.47 -5.80
CA TRP A 870 15.19 3.39 -6.57
C TRP A 870 14.36 4.28 -5.64
N ARG A 871 13.97 3.78 -4.46
CA ARG A 871 13.31 4.57 -3.41
C ARG A 871 14.24 5.65 -2.86
N TRP A 872 15.50 5.29 -2.66
CA TRP A 872 16.52 6.23 -2.18
C TRP A 872 16.77 7.36 -3.17
N TRP A 873 16.74 7.06 -4.48
CA TRP A 873 16.90 8.02 -5.56
C TRP A 873 15.87 9.16 -5.44
N TYR A 874 14.60 8.85 -5.17
CA TYR A 874 13.57 9.87 -4.96
C TYR A 874 13.68 10.65 -3.66
N ARG A 875 14.19 10.01 -2.60
CA ARG A 875 14.14 10.56 -1.24
C ARG A 875 15.36 11.41 -0.90
N THR A 876 16.48 11.21 -1.57
CA THR A 876 17.70 11.96 -1.29
C THR A 876 17.68 13.35 -1.92
N THR A 877 18.19 14.33 -1.17
CA THR A 877 18.52 15.68 -1.64
C THR A 877 19.89 15.73 -2.33
N ASP A 878 20.67 14.65 -2.29
CA ASP A 878 22.01 14.58 -2.84
C ASP A 878 22.01 14.04 -4.28
N TYR A 879 22.22 14.93 -5.24
CA TYR A 879 22.31 14.55 -6.66
C TYR A 879 23.52 13.67 -6.98
N ALA A 880 24.63 13.77 -6.23
CA ALA A 880 25.78 12.89 -6.44
C ALA A 880 25.42 11.46 -6.06
N LEU A 881 24.68 11.26 -4.96
CA LEU A 881 24.16 9.94 -4.60
C LEU A 881 23.19 9.40 -5.66
N ARG A 882 22.31 10.24 -6.23
CA ARG A 882 21.45 9.83 -7.37
C ARG A 882 22.29 9.31 -8.54
N ARG A 883 23.38 10.00 -8.89
CA ARG A 883 24.30 9.55 -9.95
C ARG A 883 24.99 8.22 -9.62
N THR A 884 25.34 7.99 -8.37
CA THR A 884 25.92 6.71 -7.92
C THR A 884 24.91 5.58 -8.07
N ILE A 885 23.64 5.81 -7.71
CA ILE A 885 22.55 4.82 -7.83
C ILE A 885 22.32 4.45 -9.31
N GLU A 886 22.17 5.45 -10.17
CA GLU A 886 21.95 5.22 -11.61
C GLU A 886 23.11 4.44 -12.24
N ARG A 887 24.34 4.80 -11.88
CA ARG A 887 25.54 4.09 -12.35
C ARG A 887 25.52 2.64 -11.92
N ALA A 888 25.15 2.35 -10.68
CA ALA A 888 25.03 0.98 -10.19
C ALA A 888 24.00 0.18 -11.01
N PHE A 889 22.84 0.77 -11.33
CA PHE A 889 21.81 0.12 -12.16
C PHE A 889 22.31 -0.17 -13.57
N LEU A 890 22.92 0.83 -14.23
CA LEU A 890 23.38 0.73 -15.61
C LEU A 890 24.61 -0.17 -15.77
N GLN A 891 25.54 -0.17 -14.80
CA GLN A 891 26.66 -1.10 -14.78
C GLN A 891 26.20 -2.55 -14.62
N LEU A 892 25.20 -2.80 -13.76
CA LEU A 892 24.61 -4.12 -13.64
C LEU A 892 23.90 -4.53 -14.95
N ALA A 893 23.14 -3.62 -15.56
CA ALA A 893 22.43 -3.86 -16.81
C ALA A 893 23.37 -4.36 -17.93
N ALA A 894 24.59 -3.81 -18.02
CA ALA A 894 25.55 -4.19 -19.05
C ALA A 894 26.04 -5.65 -18.96
N LYS A 895 26.09 -6.24 -17.75
CA LYS A 895 26.68 -7.56 -17.52
C LYS A 895 25.72 -8.65 -17.04
N GLU A 896 24.55 -8.28 -16.51
CA GLU A 896 23.62 -9.23 -15.92
C GLU A 896 22.98 -10.14 -16.97
N ARG A 897 22.89 -11.44 -16.66
CA ARG A 897 22.25 -12.43 -17.54
C ARG A 897 21.10 -13.18 -16.84
N GLU A 898 21.01 -13.13 -15.52
CA GLU A 898 19.91 -13.75 -14.78
C GLU A 898 18.57 -13.05 -15.06
N PRO A 899 17.56 -13.72 -15.64
CA PRO A 899 16.32 -13.09 -16.12
C PRO A 899 15.57 -12.30 -15.05
N LEU A 900 15.44 -12.83 -13.85
CA LEU A 900 14.75 -12.15 -12.74
C LEU A 900 15.49 -10.90 -12.27
N VAL A 901 16.82 -10.91 -12.30
CA VAL A 901 17.63 -9.73 -11.98
C VAL A 901 17.47 -8.69 -13.09
N ARG A 902 17.51 -9.10 -14.37
CA ARG A 902 17.27 -8.21 -15.52
C ARG A 902 15.89 -7.54 -15.47
N LEU A 903 14.84 -8.28 -15.08
CA LEU A 903 13.51 -7.71 -14.84
C LEU A 903 13.56 -6.62 -13.76
N ASN A 904 14.23 -6.87 -12.63
CA ASN A 904 14.36 -5.90 -11.55
C ASN A 904 15.19 -4.67 -11.96
N ILE A 905 16.24 -4.84 -12.78
CA ILE A 905 17.00 -3.72 -13.34
C ILE A 905 16.07 -2.85 -14.20
N ALA A 906 15.32 -3.47 -15.11
CA ALA A 906 14.43 -2.76 -16.01
C ALA A 906 13.33 -2.01 -15.22
N GLN A 907 12.76 -2.61 -14.19
CA GLN A 907 11.73 -1.98 -13.34
C GLN A 907 12.32 -0.88 -12.42
N ALA A 908 13.51 -1.06 -11.88
CA ALA A 908 14.18 -0.02 -11.08
C ALA A 908 14.59 1.18 -11.95
N LEU A 909 15.09 0.92 -13.17
CA LEU A 909 15.32 1.95 -14.18
C LEU A 909 14.00 2.63 -14.57
N HIS A 910 12.93 1.87 -14.80
CA HIS A 910 11.62 2.42 -15.07
C HIS A 910 11.18 3.39 -13.96
N ASN A 911 11.29 2.99 -12.69
CA ASN A 911 10.91 3.84 -11.56
C ASN A 911 11.67 5.17 -11.53
N ILE A 912 12.99 5.21 -11.75
CA ILE A 912 13.76 6.47 -11.77
C ILE A 912 13.59 7.26 -13.06
N LEU A 913 13.07 6.62 -14.10
CA LEU A 913 12.65 7.22 -15.37
C LEU A 913 11.16 7.60 -15.33
N ASP A 914 10.55 7.74 -14.16
CA ASP A 914 9.11 7.95 -14.05
C ASP A 914 8.82 9.06 -13.03
N GLU A 915 9.04 10.32 -13.43
CA GLU A 915 9.01 11.46 -12.51
C GLU A 915 7.70 12.28 -12.58
N ASN A 916 6.76 11.92 -13.48
CA ASN A 916 5.51 12.65 -13.78
C ASN A 916 5.77 14.15 -13.99
N THR A 917 6.60 14.43 -14.99
CA THR A 917 7.13 15.76 -15.28
C THR A 917 6.02 16.73 -15.69
N VAL A 918 4.95 16.24 -16.31
CA VAL A 918 3.76 17.06 -16.62
C VAL A 918 3.18 17.69 -15.36
N GLN A 919 3.04 16.92 -14.28
CA GLN A 919 2.52 17.44 -13.02
C GLN A 919 3.44 18.50 -12.41
N PHE A 920 4.76 18.27 -12.48
CA PHE A 920 5.74 19.25 -12.03
C PHE A 920 5.55 20.61 -12.74
N PHE A 921 5.44 20.62 -14.08
CA PHE A 921 5.29 21.87 -14.83
C PHE A 921 3.90 22.49 -14.73
N ASN A 922 2.82 21.70 -14.88
CA ASN A 922 1.47 22.23 -15.02
C ASN A 922 0.84 22.60 -13.66
N ASN A 923 1.21 21.91 -12.58
CA ASN A 923 0.58 22.10 -11.28
C ASN A 923 1.54 22.69 -10.25
N TRP A 924 2.71 22.08 -10.07
CA TRP A 924 3.63 22.50 -9.00
C TRP A 924 4.31 23.84 -9.28
N LEU A 925 4.95 24.00 -10.44
CA LEU A 925 5.58 25.28 -10.80
C LEU A 925 4.57 26.43 -10.98
N ARG A 926 3.32 26.09 -11.35
CA ARG A 926 2.26 27.07 -11.58
C ARG A 926 1.88 27.84 -10.31
N VAL A 927 1.84 27.17 -9.16
CA VAL A 927 1.38 27.77 -7.89
C VAL A 927 2.49 28.54 -7.16
N VAL A 928 3.76 28.26 -7.46
CA VAL A 928 4.92 29.04 -6.99
C VAL A 928 4.74 30.49 -7.40
N HIS A 929 4.95 31.43 -6.48
CA HIS A 929 4.62 32.82 -6.75
C HIS A 929 5.71 33.55 -7.56
N LEU A 930 6.96 33.52 -7.08
CA LEU A 930 8.06 34.28 -7.67
C LEU A 930 8.65 33.57 -8.90
N ASP A 931 8.90 34.33 -9.96
CA ASP A 931 9.45 33.76 -11.20
C ASP A 931 10.89 33.26 -11.03
N GLU A 932 11.70 33.91 -10.17
CA GLU A 932 13.05 33.44 -9.85
C GLU A 932 13.06 32.02 -9.25
N ASP A 933 12.05 31.69 -8.43
CA ASP A 933 11.93 30.37 -7.82
C ASP A 933 11.52 29.31 -8.85
N LYS A 934 10.63 29.68 -9.77
CA LYS A 934 10.21 28.81 -10.88
C LYS A 934 11.39 28.50 -11.78
N GLU A 935 12.11 29.52 -12.23
CA GLU A 935 13.25 29.35 -13.13
C GLU A 935 14.37 28.55 -12.47
N ARG A 936 14.67 28.79 -11.19
CA ARG A 936 15.61 27.97 -10.42
C ARG A 936 15.19 26.49 -10.40
N ALA A 937 13.93 26.20 -10.09
CA ALA A 937 13.44 24.83 -10.01
C ALA A 937 13.50 24.12 -11.37
N LYS A 938 13.12 24.82 -12.46
CA LYS A 938 13.25 24.32 -13.84
C LYS A 938 14.70 24.01 -14.19
N GLN A 939 15.61 24.96 -13.95
CA GLN A 939 17.02 24.83 -14.29
C GLN A 939 17.66 23.66 -13.55
N VAL A 940 17.47 23.58 -12.23
CA VAL A 940 18.06 22.50 -11.42
C VAL A 940 17.52 21.13 -11.82
N ARG A 941 16.22 21.00 -12.12
CA ARG A 941 15.66 19.74 -12.62
C ARG A 941 16.36 19.31 -13.93
N VAL A 942 16.49 20.23 -14.88
CA VAL A 942 17.12 19.94 -16.18
C VAL A 942 18.60 19.57 -16.01
N GLU A 943 19.36 20.38 -15.28
CA GLU A 943 20.82 20.24 -15.16
C GLU A 943 21.23 19.07 -14.27
N MET A 944 20.50 18.80 -13.17
CA MET A 944 20.89 17.82 -12.16
C MET A 944 20.17 16.47 -12.28
N VAL A 945 19.03 16.43 -12.99
CA VAL A 945 18.23 15.20 -13.15
C VAL A 945 18.24 14.75 -14.60
N GLU A 946 17.68 15.57 -15.47
CA GLU A 946 17.29 15.14 -16.82
C GLU A 946 18.48 14.91 -17.75
N ARG A 947 19.35 15.92 -17.93
CA ARG A 947 20.52 15.81 -18.82
C ARG A 947 21.49 14.71 -18.40
N PRO A 948 21.87 14.58 -17.12
CA PRO A 948 22.83 13.55 -16.75
C PRO A 948 22.22 12.14 -16.83
N LEU A 949 20.91 11.99 -16.60
CA LEU A 949 20.23 10.69 -16.73
C LEU A 949 20.14 10.26 -18.20
N ALA A 950 19.77 11.18 -19.11
CA ALA A 950 19.78 10.94 -20.55
C ALA A 950 21.16 10.48 -21.04
N ARG A 951 22.21 11.21 -20.63
CA ARG A 951 23.60 10.88 -20.98
C ARG A 951 24.01 9.51 -20.47
N ALA A 952 23.67 9.17 -19.23
CA ALA A 952 24.03 7.88 -18.64
C ALA A 952 23.35 6.71 -19.37
N VAL A 953 22.06 6.84 -19.67
CA VAL A 953 21.30 5.85 -20.45
C VAL A 953 21.86 5.71 -21.86
N ALA A 954 22.03 6.83 -22.58
CA ALA A 954 22.57 6.85 -23.94
C ALA A 954 23.98 6.23 -24.03
N THR A 955 24.86 6.59 -23.09
CA THR A 955 26.21 6.02 -23.00
C THR A 955 26.17 4.50 -22.82
N THR A 956 25.30 4.02 -21.93
CA THR A 956 25.15 2.58 -21.68
C THR A 956 24.65 1.86 -22.93
N LEU A 957 23.62 2.37 -23.61
CA LEU A 957 23.09 1.80 -24.85
C LEU A 957 24.14 1.69 -25.98
N ARG A 958 25.08 2.66 -26.06
CA ARG A 958 26.17 2.64 -27.04
C ARG A 958 27.26 1.61 -26.72
N GLN A 959 27.45 1.27 -25.44
CA GLN A 959 28.59 0.49 -24.97
C GLN A 959 28.27 -0.97 -24.65
N CYS A 960 27.05 -1.28 -24.21
CA CYS A 960 26.69 -2.64 -23.79
C CYS A 960 26.39 -3.58 -24.97
N ASP A 961 26.46 -4.88 -24.71
CA ASP A 961 26.05 -5.90 -25.66
C ASP A 961 24.52 -5.93 -25.81
N ASP A 962 24.04 -6.75 -26.74
CA ASP A 962 22.61 -6.76 -27.12
C ASP A 962 21.70 -7.16 -25.95
N VAL A 963 22.16 -8.03 -25.06
CA VAL A 963 21.44 -8.41 -23.84
C VAL A 963 21.33 -7.21 -22.88
N GLY A 964 22.41 -6.45 -22.71
CA GLY A 964 22.41 -5.20 -21.94
C GLY A 964 21.49 -4.14 -22.56
N LYS A 965 21.54 -3.96 -23.89
CA LYS A 965 20.66 -3.02 -24.60
C LYS A 965 19.20 -3.39 -24.42
N GLU A 966 18.87 -4.68 -24.56
CA GLU A 966 17.52 -5.18 -24.34
C GLU A 966 17.03 -4.87 -22.92
N THR A 967 17.89 -5.08 -21.91
CA THR A 967 17.57 -4.83 -20.50
C THR A 967 17.26 -3.35 -20.25
N VAL A 968 18.09 -2.43 -20.76
CA VAL A 968 17.88 -0.99 -20.62
C VAL A 968 16.62 -0.53 -21.39
N LEU A 969 16.46 -0.96 -22.64
CA LEU A 969 15.30 -0.58 -23.46
C LEU A 969 13.97 -1.13 -22.90
N THR A 970 14.03 -2.22 -22.12
CA THR A 970 12.84 -2.77 -21.45
C THR A 970 12.21 -1.78 -20.46
N ALA A 971 13.00 -0.91 -19.83
CA ALA A 971 12.50 0.13 -18.91
C ALA A 971 11.53 1.11 -19.59
N PHE A 972 11.63 1.28 -20.91
CA PHE A 972 10.77 2.15 -21.73
C PHE A 972 9.49 1.46 -22.23
N GLY A 973 9.32 0.16 -21.95
CA GLY A 973 8.24 -0.66 -22.53
C GLY A 973 6.86 -0.50 -21.89
N TYR A 974 6.78 -0.19 -20.58
CA TYR A 974 5.51 -0.18 -19.81
C TYR A 974 4.51 0.83 -20.35
N PHE A 975 4.95 2.08 -20.49
CA PHE A 975 4.08 3.20 -20.81
C PHE A 975 3.74 3.30 -22.30
N TYR A 976 4.48 2.61 -23.16
CA TYR A 976 4.32 2.66 -24.62
C TYR A 976 2.85 2.43 -25.10
N LEU A 977 2.02 1.75 -24.29
CA LEU A 977 0.61 1.47 -24.57
C LEU A 977 -0.40 2.09 -23.57
N ARG A 978 0.06 2.75 -22.49
CA ARG A 978 -0.82 3.24 -21.40
C ARG A 978 -1.32 4.64 -21.78
N GLY A 979 -2.64 4.86 -21.79
CA GLY A 979 -3.18 6.21 -21.59
C GLY A 979 -2.87 6.66 -20.16
N GLY A 980 -2.74 7.96 -19.89
CA GLY A 980 -2.49 8.44 -18.51
C GLY A 980 -3.50 7.83 -17.54
N VAL A 981 -3.05 7.36 -16.36
CA VAL A 981 -3.95 6.69 -15.40
C VAL A 981 -4.10 7.53 -14.14
N GLY A 982 -5.32 8.04 -13.99
CA GLY A 982 -5.64 9.15 -13.10
C GLY A 982 -4.64 10.30 -13.21
N ASN A 983 -3.90 10.58 -12.13
CA ASN A 983 -3.01 11.76 -12.04
C ASN A 983 -1.59 11.52 -12.57
N ASP A 984 -1.32 10.34 -13.14
CA ASP A 984 -0.05 10.01 -13.77
C ASP A 984 -0.16 10.26 -15.28
N TYR A 985 0.33 11.41 -15.74
CA TYR A 985 0.08 11.92 -17.10
C TYR A 985 1.20 11.60 -18.08
N ASP A 986 2.44 11.44 -17.62
CA ASP A 986 3.58 11.09 -18.47
C ASP A 986 4.61 10.19 -17.78
N PHE A 987 5.03 9.16 -18.52
CA PHE A 987 6.34 8.52 -18.33
C PHE A 987 7.46 9.42 -18.89
N ILE A 988 8.73 9.17 -18.52
CA ILE A 988 9.83 10.09 -18.87
C ILE A 988 9.76 10.53 -20.32
N THR A 989 9.56 11.82 -20.42
CA THR A 989 9.85 12.58 -21.60
C THR A 989 11.06 13.38 -21.23
N PHE A 990 12.15 13.18 -21.97
CA PHE A 990 13.24 14.15 -21.90
C PHE A 990 12.70 15.41 -22.58
N TYR A 991 12.18 16.38 -21.81
CA TYR A 991 11.61 17.65 -22.27
C TYR A 991 12.69 18.66 -22.71
N ASP A 992 13.86 18.62 -22.08
CA ASP A 992 15.04 19.37 -22.51
C ASP A 992 15.52 18.81 -23.86
N GLN A 993 15.61 19.69 -24.85
CA GLN A 993 15.94 19.28 -26.22
C GLN A 993 17.32 18.63 -26.30
N GLN A 994 18.30 19.08 -25.50
CA GLN A 994 19.64 18.49 -25.48
C GLN A 994 19.62 17.07 -24.89
N ALA A 995 18.94 16.89 -23.75
CA ALA A 995 18.76 15.57 -23.15
C ALA A 995 18.04 14.60 -24.11
N ALA A 996 16.99 15.07 -24.79
CA ALA A 996 16.27 14.28 -25.77
C ALA A 996 17.13 13.90 -26.99
N GLN A 997 17.93 14.84 -27.50
CA GLN A 997 18.83 14.62 -28.63
C GLN A 997 19.89 13.56 -28.30
N GLU A 998 20.47 13.60 -27.10
CA GLU A 998 21.45 12.61 -26.64
C GLU A 998 20.86 11.19 -26.67
N LEU A 999 19.62 11.02 -26.21
CA LEU A 999 18.92 9.74 -26.29
C LEU A 999 18.57 9.35 -27.73
N ALA A 1000 18.08 10.29 -28.55
CA ALA A 1000 17.75 10.04 -29.95
C ALA A 1000 18.94 9.46 -30.72
N GLU A 1001 20.13 10.03 -30.53
CA GLU A 1001 21.36 9.56 -31.17
C GLU A 1001 21.75 8.13 -30.77
N ALA A 1002 21.50 7.74 -29.52
CA ALA A 1002 21.73 6.36 -29.09
C ALA A 1002 20.69 5.37 -29.64
N LEU A 1003 19.46 5.83 -29.92
CA LEU A 1003 18.38 4.99 -30.43
C LEU A 1003 18.42 4.79 -31.95
N LEU A 1004 18.92 5.76 -32.72
CA LEU A 1004 18.93 5.70 -34.19
C LEU A 1004 19.51 4.38 -34.76
N PRO A 1005 20.69 3.88 -34.32
CA PRO A 1005 21.22 2.61 -34.81
C PRO A 1005 20.36 1.40 -34.39
N LEU A 1006 19.68 1.49 -33.25
CA LEU A 1006 18.88 0.39 -32.69
C LEU A 1006 17.54 0.23 -33.41
N LEU A 1007 17.04 1.30 -34.03
CA LEU A 1007 15.86 1.21 -34.89
C LEU A 1007 16.11 0.30 -36.10
N ASP A 1008 17.34 0.23 -36.61
CA ASP A 1008 17.77 -0.63 -37.73
C ASP A 1008 18.47 -1.93 -37.30
N HIS A 1009 18.43 -2.28 -36.02
CA HIS A 1009 19.13 -3.46 -35.51
C HIS A 1009 18.67 -4.76 -36.19
N PRO A 1010 19.51 -5.76 -36.47
CA PRO A 1010 19.06 -7.03 -37.06
C PRO A 1010 18.12 -7.84 -36.14
N ASP A 1011 18.32 -7.74 -34.82
CA ASP A 1011 17.43 -8.35 -33.82
C ASP A 1011 16.08 -7.62 -33.73
N THR A 1012 15.00 -8.34 -34.00
CA THR A 1012 13.62 -7.83 -33.97
C THR A 1012 13.17 -7.33 -32.59
N THR A 1013 13.59 -7.99 -31.51
CA THR A 1013 13.27 -7.59 -30.14
C THR A 1013 13.91 -6.23 -29.82
N LEU A 1014 15.16 -6.04 -30.21
CA LEU A 1014 15.85 -4.76 -30.04
C LEU A 1014 15.22 -3.65 -30.89
N ARG A 1015 14.89 -3.91 -32.17
CA ARG A 1015 14.16 -2.94 -33.00
C ARG A 1015 12.82 -2.56 -32.37
N LEU A 1016 12.07 -3.54 -31.87
CA LEU A 1016 10.78 -3.32 -31.21
C LEU A 1016 10.94 -2.42 -29.99
N LYS A 1017 11.82 -2.77 -29.06
CA LYS A 1017 12.02 -2.00 -27.82
C LYS A 1017 12.59 -0.60 -28.10
N ALA A 1018 13.49 -0.45 -29.08
CA ALA A 1018 14.00 0.85 -29.52
C ALA A 1018 12.89 1.73 -30.13
N THR A 1019 12.01 1.14 -30.94
CA THR A 1019 10.85 1.82 -31.52
C THR A 1019 9.93 2.36 -30.42
N LYS A 1020 9.70 1.58 -29.36
CA LYS A 1020 8.96 2.04 -28.17
C LYS A 1020 9.66 3.18 -27.43
N ALA A 1021 10.97 3.06 -27.21
CA ALA A 1021 11.78 4.04 -26.49
C ALA A 1021 11.90 5.39 -27.23
N ALA A 1022 11.78 5.41 -28.56
CA ALA A 1022 11.87 6.65 -29.36
C ALA A 1022 10.87 7.73 -28.94
N VAL A 1023 9.71 7.36 -28.35
CA VAL A 1023 8.72 8.30 -27.82
C VAL A 1023 9.29 9.16 -26.69
N ALA A 1024 10.21 8.63 -25.88
CA ALA A 1024 10.86 9.39 -24.80
C ALA A 1024 11.81 10.48 -25.33
N ALA A 1025 12.34 10.30 -26.55
CA ALA A 1025 13.26 11.23 -27.21
C ALA A 1025 12.56 12.22 -28.16
N ARG A 1026 11.23 12.21 -28.24
CA ARG A 1026 10.45 13.00 -29.22
C ARG A 1026 10.68 14.51 -29.17
N MET A 1027 11.07 15.05 -28.01
CA MET A 1027 11.35 16.48 -27.85
C MET A 1027 12.70 16.90 -28.44
N ALA A 1028 13.52 15.94 -28.91
CA ALA A 1028 14.68 16.23 -29.74
C ALA A 1028 14.28 16.96 -31.04
N LYS A 1029 13.07 16.68 -31.54
CA LYS A 1029 12.58 17.13 -32.86
C LYS A 1029 13.52 16.73 -34.00
N ASP A 1030 14.22 15.60 -33.85
CA ASP A 1030 15.16 15.07 -34.83
C ASP A 1030 14.41 14.38 -35.98
N VAL A 1031 14.50 14.94 -37.18
CA VAL A 1031 13.85 14.42 -38.39
C VAL A 1031 14.31 13.00 -38.72
N ARG A 1032 15.56 12.63 -38.38
CA ARG A 1032 16.09 11.28 -38.60
C ARG A 1032 15.31 10.25 -37.78
N LEU A 1033 14.97 10.59 -36.53
CA LEU A 1033 14.21 9.72 -35.64
C LEU A 1033 12.80 9.47 -36.19
N VAL A 1034 12.12 10.53 -36.64
CA VAL A 1034 10.79 10.43 -37.26
C VAL A 1034 10.82 9.58 -38.53
N THR A 1035 11.83 9.82 -39.38
CA THR A 1035 12.01 9.07 -40.64
C THR A 1035 12.19 7.58 -40.37
N LYS A 1036 13.04 7.22 -39.39
CA LYS A 1036 13.26 5.82 -38.99
C LYS A 1036 11.99 5.17 -38.44
N LEU A 1037 11.19 5.89 -37.64
CA LEU A 1037 9.89 5.40 -37.19
C LEU A 1037 8.92 5.17 -38.36
N MET A 1038 8.88 6.07 -39.34
CA MET A 1038 8.06 5.89 -40.55
C MET A 1038 8.52 4.67 -41.37
N GLU A 1039 9.82 4.42 -41.48
CA GLU A 1039 10.35 3.22 -42.13
C GLU A 1039 9.90 1.95 -41.39
N ARG A 1040 9.84 1.97 -40.05
CA ARG A 1040 9.36 0.83 -39.23
C ARG A 1040 7.88 0.51 -39.41
N LEU A 1041 7.06 1.39 -40.01
CA LEU A 1041 5.70 1.02 -40.45
C LEU A 1041 5.69 -0.10 -41.50
N LYS A 1042 6.83 -0.34 -42.16
CA LYS A 1042 7.02 -1.39 -43.18
C LYS A 1042 7.93 -2.54 -42.68
N ASP A 1043 8.22 -2.63 -41.38
CA ASP A 1043 9.05 -3.70 -40.82
C ASP A 1043 8.42 -5.08 -41.11
N VAL A 1044 9.24 -6.13 -41.23
CA VAL A 1044 8.77 -7.50 -41.43
C VAL A 1044 7.97 -8.01 -40.23
N ASP A 1045 8.31 -7.56 -39.02
CA ASP A 1045 7.64 -7.93 -37.78
C ASP A 1045 6.40 -7.07 -37.51
N ALA A 1046 5.28 -7.74 -37.21
CA ALA A 1046 4.01 -7.06 -36.95
C ALA A 1046 4.02 -6.21 -35.67
N GLY A 1047 4.73 -6.67 -34.63
CA GLY A 1047 4.88 -5.95 -33.38
C GLY A 1047 5.66 -4.65 -33.58
N VAL A 1048 6.73 -4.67 -34.38
CA VAL A 1048 7.50 -3.46 -34.73
C VAL A 1048 6.65 -2.47 -35.53
N ARG A 1049 5.87 -2.94 -36.51
CA ARG A 1049 4.95 -2.07 -37.28
C ARG A 1049 3.91 -1.41 -36.38
N GLN A 1050 3.30 -2.17 -35.47
CA GLN A 1050 2.37 -1.64 -34.48
C GLN A 1050 3.06 -0.64 -33.55
N ALA A 1051 4.30 -0.94 -33.15
CA ALA A 1051 5.11 -0.07 -32.31
C ALA A 1051 5.39 1.31 -32.96
N ALA A 1052 5.70 1.29 -34.26
CA ALA A 1052 5.93 2.51 -35.02
C ALA A 1052 4.65 3.33 -35.20
N LEU A 1053 3.53 2.65 -35.46
CA LEU A 1053 2.25 3.29 -35.68
C LEU A 1053 1.76 4.04 -34.43
N GLN A 1054 1.84 3.45 -33.23
CA GLN A 1054 1.35 4.15 -32.04
C GLN A 1054 2.34 5.21 -31.58
N ALA A 1055 3.66 5.04 -31.78
CA ALA A 1055 4.63 6.10 -31.57
C ALA A 1055 4.30 7.37 -32.41
N LEU A 1056 4.05 7.20 -33.71
CA LEU A 1056 3.71 8.31 -34.62
C LEU A 1056 2.32 8.91 -34.38
N ARG A 1057 1.39 8.13 -33.79
CA ARG A 1057 0.05 8.61 -33.41
C ARG A 1057 -0.01 9.23 -32.01
N HIS A 1058 1.05 9.12 -31.22
CA HIS A 1058 1.03 9.56 -29.84
C HIS A 1058 0.73 11.07 -29.75
N PRO A 1059 -0.26 11.52 -28.96
CA PRO A 1059 -0.65 12.94 -28.90
C PRO A 1059 0.49 13.88 -28.51
N ALA A 1060 1.50 13.40 -27.80
CA ALA A 1060 2.64 14.20 -27.41
C ALA A 1060 3.75 14.32 -28.48
N PHE A 1061 3.63 13.68 -29.65
CA PHE A 1061 4.49 13.99 -30.80
C PHE A 1061 4.13 15.38 -31.35
N PRO A 1062 5.10 16.23 -31.72
CA PRO A 1062 4.80 17.58 -32.20
C PRO A 1062 3.83 17.53 -33.39
N ALA A 1063 2.84 18.42 -33.39
CA ALA A 1063 1.78 18.47 -34.41
C ALA A 1063 2.35 18.56 -35.83
N ASP A 1064 3.51 19.22 -35.97
CA ASP A 1064 4.28 19.38 -37.21
C ASP A 1064 4.71 18.05 -37.85
N TYR A 1065 4.71 16.94 -37.09
CA TYR A 1065 5.08 15.59 -37.54
C TYR A 1065 3.91 14.60 -37.54
N ARG A 1066 2.68 15.01 -37.18
CA ARG A 1066 1.50 14.12 -37.20
C ARG A 1066 1.04 13.92 -38.64
N VAL A 1067 1.43 12.81 -39.25
CA VAL A 1067 1.14 12.52 -40.67
C VAL A 1067 -0.34 12.18 -40.94
N PHE A 1068 -1.21 12.06 -39.93
CA PHE A 1068 -2.59 11.56 -40.14
C PHE A 1068 -3.66 12.31 -39.35
N THR A 1069 -4.49 13.08 -40.06
CA THR A 1069 -5.84 13.46 -39.61
C THR A 1069 -6.78 12.23 -39.67
N PRO A 1070 -7.80 12.14 -38.80
CA PRO A 1070 -8.64 10.93 -38.61
C PRO A 1070 -9.37 10.44 -39.87
N THR A 1071 -9.53 11.29 -40.88
CA THR A 1071 -10.26 11.01 -42.11
C THR A 1071 -9.56 10.05 -43.08
N VAL A 1072 -8.26 9.79 -42.92
CA VAL A 1072 -7.51 8.91 -43.85
C VAL A 1072 -7.49 7.44 -43.39
N ALA A 1073 -7.72 7.17 -42.10
CA ALA A 1073 -7.64 5.82 -41.53
C ALA A 1073 -8.76 4.86 -41.99
N GLN A 1074 -9.88 5.38 -42.50
CA GLN A 1074 -10.96 4.55 -43.05
C GLN A 1074 -10.69 4.03 -44.47
N ARG A 1075 -9.66 4.53 -45.17
CA ARG A 1075 -9.35 4.10 -46.55
C ARG A 1075 -8.15 3.17 -46.69
N SER A 1076 -7.34 2.98 -45.65
CA SER A 1076 -6.19 2.07 -45.67
C SER A 1076 -6.41 0.75 -44.90
N ALA A 1077 -7.62 0.53 -44.39
CA ALA A 1077 -8.07 -0.72 -43.77
C ALA A 1077 -8.94 -1.58 -44.72
N GLN A 1078 -8.89 -1.31 -46.03
CA GLN A 1078 -9.41 -2.20 -47.09
C GLN A 1078 -8.24 -2.82 -47.84
#